data_AF-A0A953TSM3-F1
#
_entry.id   AF-A0A953TSM3-F1
#
_cell.length_a   1.000
_cell.length_b   1.000
_cell.length_c   1.000
_cell.angle_alpha   90.00
_cell.angle_beta   90.00
_cell.angle_gamma   90.00
#
_symmetry.space_group_name_H-M   'P 1'
#
loop_
_entity.id
_entity.type
_entity.pdbx_description
1 polymer ?
#
loop_
_entity_poly.entity_id
_entity_poly.type
_entity_poly.pdbx_seq_one_letter_code
_entity_poly.pdbx_strand_id
1 'polypeptide(L)'
;MRPAVAALLFLLILLGAHAAFAAPGGHAKVDRALRESLRSGAATQHVIITVKAGYRADIRQALEKHGDKIKSEHPLIDALAVEIHSEDVDELANHPWVDAVSIDATVYAGAAQAAKGKGRLSPMRSVAVPPYELITPTLRQELGLPRQSDWSTPSGAGIGVAIIDSGIAPTKDFDGRITAFYDFTRGGIPTAPYDDYGHGTHVAGLIGSGGQMSDYQYQGVAPDVRFVGLKVLDKNGAGSTSDVIKALEYVTVNHARLQVQIVNLSLGHPIFEPAKTDPLVQAVEKAAAEGLIVVTAAGNYGQNKKGAVGYTGINSPANAPSAFTVGSAMTNDTLSRDDDKVADYSSRGPTWYDGFAKPDAVAPGHHLTSDTNLVSTLFTKLTNEHKSEKRNSFLELSGTSMAAAVASGVIADVLDAHNRAGYYNAGPLTPNAVKAILEYSSIPLAGADYLSQGAGELNAAGAIALTSAIDTAESVGNWWLRMGVWPHTALGGKVYAWGEQVIWGDTVYTGDFVYHNLKTWGLGVEWGTRLIGSTATLAAKIPFGAHAQVKASNIVWGTNIVWGTNIVWSDRIIGQQDGDENIVWGTGDDENIVWGTLDDENIVWGTVVGNNIVWGTSDDGENIVWGTSRLDNIVWDTSDDGENIVWGTSRLDNIVWGTAVAGGKGQPF
;
A
#
# COMPACT_ATOMS: atom_id res chain seq x y z
N MET A 1 19.72 67.61 -33.24
CA MET A 1 18.65 66.59 -33.23
C MET A 1 18.40 66.17 -31.78
N ARG A 2 17.13 66.10 -31.36
CA ARG A 2 16.63 65.24 -30.26
C ARG A 2 16.04 63.97 -30.92
N PRO A 3 15.57 62.93 -30.18
CA PRO A 3 15.70 62.63 -28.74
C PRO A 3 16.80 61.54 -28.57
N ALA A 4 16.87 60.64 -27.57
CA ALA A 4 15.99 60.31 -26.44
C ALA A 4 16.75 59.76 -25.23
N VAL A 5 16.03 59.62 -24.12
CA VAL A 5 16.32 58.81 -22.93
C VAL A 5 15.03 58.06 -22.62
N ALA A 6 15.09 56.79 -22.22
CA ALA A 6 13.93 56.04 -21.74
C ALA A 6 14.31 55.33 -20.42
N ALA A 7 13.91 55.94 -19.30
CA ALA A 7 13.89 55.26 -18.01
C ALA A 7 12.60 54.42 -17.92
N LEU A 8 12.70 53.16 -17.50
CA LEU A 8 11.52 52.34 -17.22
C LEU A 8 11.09 52.58 -15.77
N LEU A 9 9.87 53.09 -15.57
CA LEU A 9 9.27 53.23 -14.24
C LEU A 9 8.93 51.85 -13.67
N PHE A 10 9.32 51.60 -12.42
CA PHE A 10 8.59 50.65 -11.57
C PHE A 10 7.27 51.30 -11.14
N LEU A 11 6.15 50.70 -11.52
CA LEU A 11 4.83 51.17 -11.12
C LEU A 11 4.39 50.43 -9.85
N LEU A 12 4.40 51.13 -8.70
CA LEU A 12 3.62 50.68 -7.55
C LEU A 12 2.13 50.83 -7.87
N ILE A 13 1.35 49.76 -7.70
CA ILE A 13 -0.10 49.85 -7.55
C ILE A 13 -0.45 49.44 -6.12
N LEU A 14 -0.66 50.45 -5.27
CA LEU A 14 -1.37 50.33 -4.01
C LEU A 14 -2.87 50.49 -4.27
N LEU A 15 -3.66 49.46 -4.02
CA LEU A 15 -5.12 49.56 -3.90
C LEU A 15 -5.58 48.57 -2.83
N GLY A 16 -6.01 49.11 -1.69
CA GLY A 16 -6.48 48.32 -0.56
C GLY A 16 -8.01 48.17 -0.54
N ALA A 17 -8.46 47.14 0.20
CA ALA A 17 -9.84 46.86 0.58
C ALA A 17 -10.85 46.62 -0.57
N HIS A 18 -11.35 45.38 -0.68
CA HIS A 18 -12.49 44.95 0.14
C HIS A 18 -12.44 43.43 0.37
N ALA A 19 -12.77 42.99 1.58
CA ALA A 19 -12.85 41.58 1.91
C ALA A 19 -14.09 40.95 1.26
N ALA A 20 -13.89 40.26 0.13
CA ALA A 20 -14.79 39.21 -0.28
C ALA A 20 -14.32 37.92 0.41
N PHE A 21 -15.11 37.41 1.35
CA PHE A 21 -14.97 36.03 1.81
C PHE A 21 -15.30 35.11 0.64
N ALA A 22 -14.28 34.78 -0.17
CA ALA A 22 -14.35 33.63 -1.03
C ALA A 22 -14.56 32.39 -0.15
N ALA A 23 -15.58 31.58 -0.45
CA ALA A 23 -15.65 30.25 0.14
C ALA A 23 -14.36 29.50 -0.21
N PRO A 24 -13.74 28.75 0.72
CA PRO A 24 -12.43 28.14 0.49
C PRO A 24 -12.53 27.00 -0.54
N GLY A 25 -12.44 27.36 -1.81
CA GLY A 25 -12.19 26.46 -2.91
C GLY A 25 -10.81 25.86 -2.71
N GLY A 26 -10.74 24.56 -2.44
CA GLY A 26 -9.51 23.94 -1.96
C GLY A 26 -8.38 24.05 -2.98
N HIS A 27 -7.30 24.75 -2.61
CA HIS A 27 -6.08 24.80 -3.39
C HIS A 27 -5.56 23.38 -3.64
N ALA A 28 -5.38 23.02 -4.92
CA ALA A 28 -5.04 21.66 -5.33
C ALA A 28 -3.76 21.11 -4.69
N LYS A 29 -2.82 21.99 -4.32
CA LYS A 29 -1.54 21.67 -3.67
C LYS A 29 -1.60 21.57 -2.14
N VAL A 30 -2.68 22.01 -1.51
CA VAL A 30 -2.85 21.95 -0.04
C VAL A 30 -3.58 20.65 0.29
N ASP A 31 -3.09 19.81 1.19
CA ASP A 31 -3.74 18.51 1.47
C ASP A 31 -5.12 18.64 2.16
N ARG A 32 -5.87 17.54 2.26
CA ARG A 32 -7.20 17.54 2.91
C ARG A 32 -7.16 17.96 4.39
N ALA A 33 -6.24 17.41 5.17
CA ALA A 33 -6.16 17.65 6.61
C ALA A 33 -5.68 19.06 6.94
N LEU A 34 -4.79 19.65 6.14
CA LEU A 34 -4.39 21.05 6.27
C LEU A 34 -5.55 22.00 5.96
N ARG A 35 -6.33 21.74 4.88
CA ARG A 35 -7.57 22.49 4.59
C ARG A 35 -8.59 22.40 5.73
N GLU A 36 -8.69 21.25 6.40
CA GLU A 36 -9.55 21.08 7.58
C GLU A 36 -8.99 21.80 8.82
N SER A 37 -7.67 21.74 9.05
CA SER A 37 -6.99 22.44 10.14
C SER A 37 -7.11 23.96 10.04
N LEU A 38 -6.96 24.54 8.85
CA LEU A 38 -7.14 25.97 8.61
C LEU A 38 -8.55 26.46 8.99
N ARG A 39 -9.59 25.65 8.75
CA ARG A 39 -10.97 25.96 9.17
C ARG A 39 -11.17 25.98 10.68
N SER A 40 -10.25 25.41 11.47
CA SER A 40 -10.30 25.49 12.94
C SER A 40 -9.86 26.85 13.49
N GLY A 41 -9.22 27.70 12.67
CA GLY A 41 -8.80 29.05 13.07
C GLY A 41 -7.54 29.12 13.91
N ALA A 42 -6.69 28.07 13.91
CA ALA A 42 -5.37 28.14 14.53
C ALA A 42 -4.50 29.22 13.83
N ALA A 43 -3.71 29.98 14.61
CA ALA A 43 -2.89 31.07 14.08
C ALA A 43 -1.68 30.59 13.26
N THR A 44 -1.12 29.43 13.63
CA THR A 44 -0.04 28.75 12.91
C THR A 44 -0.42 27.31 12.59
N GLN A 45 0.23 26.76 11.56
CA GLN A 45 0.14 25.35 11.17
C GLN A 45 1.53 24.70 11.27
N HIS A 46 1.55 23.38 11.37
CA HIS A 46 2.77 22.61 11.14
C HIS A 46 2.62 21.90 9.80
N VAL A 47 3.53 22.19 8.87
CA VAL A 47 3.43 21.77 7.47
C VAL A 47 4.74 21.21 6.96
N ILE A 48 4.66 20.38 5.93
CA ILE A 48 5.77 19.97 5.08
C ILE A 48 5.52 20.59 3.71
N ILE A 49 6.42 21.47 3.27
CA ILE A 49 6.34 22.16 1.98
C ILE A 49 7.32 21.47 1.04
N THR A 50 6.78 20.74 0.06
CA THR A 50 7.56 20.11 -1.01
C THR A 50 7.72 21.09 -2.16
N VAL A 51 8.95 21.25 -2.66
CA VAL A 51 9.28 22.25 -3.69
C VAL A 51 9.96 21.62 -4.89
N LYS A 52 9.95 22.35 -6.01
CA LYS A 52 10.69 21.97 -7.21
C LYS A 52 12.18 21.91 -6.93
N ALA A 53 12.82 20.87 -7.43
CA ALA A 53 14.25 20.64 -7.29
C ALA A 53 15.07 21.90 -7.61
N GLY A 54 15.96 22.26 -6.69
CA GLY A 54 16.81 23.46 -6.76
C GLY A 54 16.24 24.73 -6.10
N TYR A 55 14.93 24.83 -5.84
CA TYR A 55 14.31 26.06 -5.30
C TYR A 55 14.09 26.08 -3.78
N ARG A 56 14.58 25.06 -3.06
CA ARG A 56 14.42 24.95 -1.60
C ARG A 56 15.04 26.12 -0.85
N ALA A 57 16.17 26.64 -1.33
CA ALA A 57 16.86 27.78 -0.74
C ALA A 57 16.09 29.11 -0.88
N ASP A 58 15.34 29.29 -1.97
CA ASP A 58 14.51 30.47 -2.20
C ASP A 58 13.25 30.45 -1.34
N ILE A 59 12.56 29.30 -1.26
CA ILE A 59 11.40 29.14 -0.37
C ILE A 59 11.81 29.28 1.10
N ARG A 60 12.96 28.75 1.51
CA ARG A 60 13.58 29.00 2.82
C ARG A 60 13.71 30.50 3.12
N GLN A 61 14.16 31.30 2.15
CA GLN A 61 14.30 32.75 2.31
C GLN A 61 12.96 33.49 2.34
N ALA A 62 11.95 33.03 1.60
CA ALA A 62 10.60 33.60 1.63
C ALA A 62 9.95 33.42 3.01
N LEU A 63 10.00 32.19 3.55
CA LEU A 63 9.55 31.83 4.90
C LEU A 63 10.23 32.66 5.99
N GLU A 64 11.57 32.72 5.97
CA GLU A 64 12.35 33.53 6.92
C GLU A 64 11.99 35.02 6.90
N LYS A 65 11.55 35.55 5.75
CA LYS A 65 11.13 36.94 5.59
C LYS A 65 9.73 37.22 6.14
N HIS A 66 8.82 36.23 6.12
CA HIS A 66 7.50 36.32 6.74
C HIS A 66 7.55 36.03 8.25
N GLY A 67 8.67 35.47 8.73
CA GLY A 67 8.88 35.14 10.13
C GLY A 67 8.45 33.71 10.50
N ASP A 68 8.17 32.88 9.48
CA ASP A 68 7.89 31.46 9.65
C ASP A 68 9.12 30.72 10.16
N LYS A 69 8.87 29.67 10.94
CA LYS A 69 9.92 28.95 11.66
C LYS A 69 10.15 27.57 11.06
N ILE A 70 11.27 27.46 10.36
CA ILE A 70 11.73 26.20 9.76
C ILE A 70 12.23 25.27 10.87
N LYS A 71 11.64 24.06 10.96
CA LYS A 71 11.99 23.02 11.93
C LYS A 71 13.07 22.08 11.39
N SER A 72 12.95 21.67 10.13
CA SER A 72 13.92 20.82 9.43
C SER A 72 13.84 20.99 7.92
N GLU A 73 14.93 20.64 7.23
CA GLU A 73 14.93 20.41 5.78
C GLU A 73 15.02 18.91 5.51
N HIS A 74 14.48 18.49 4.36
CA HIS A 74 14.49 17.11 3.87
C HIS A 74 15.00 17.10 2.41
N PRO A 75 16.33 17.22 2.19
CA PRO A 75 16.92 17.23 0.86
C PRO A 75 16.56 16.06 -0.07
N LEU A 76 16.24 14.87 0.45
CA LEU A 76 15.91 13.69 -0.36
C LEU A 76 14.63 13.85 -1.20
N ILE A 77 13.70 14.68 -0.70
CA ILE A 77 12.39 14.96 -1.32
C ILE A 77 12.20 16.45 -1.63
N ASP A 78 13.28 17.24 -1.57
CA ASP A 78 13.25 18.70 -1.72
C ASP A 78 12.14 19.40 -0.91
N ALA A 79 12.05 19.07 0.39
CA ALA A 79 11.02 19.64 1.27
C ALA A 79 11.57 20.39 2.50
N LEU A 80 10.75 21.25 3.09
CA LEU A 80 10.98 21.87 4.40
C LEU A 80 9.82 21.56 5.35
N ALA A 81 10.10 21.17 6.59
CA ALA A 81 9.11 21.12 7.66
C ALA A 81 9.10 22.45 8.42
N VAL A 82 7.94 23.07 8.55
CA VAL A 82 7.79 24.48 8.94
C VAL A 82 6.63 24.67 9.90
N GLU A 83 6.83 25.52 10.90
CA GLU A 83 5.78 26.18 11.66
C GLU A 83 5.46 27.50 10.96
N ILE A 84 4.38 27.51 10.17
CA ILE A 84 3.97 28.60 9.28
C ILE A 84 2.78 29.36 9.87
N HIS A 85 2.63 30.65 9.61
CA HIS A 85 1.37 31.35 9.85
C HIS A 85 0.27 30.86 8.90
N SER A 86 -0.96 30.73 9.42
CA SER A 86 -2.09 30.22 8.62
C SER A 86 -2.46 31.11 7.43
N GLU A 87 -2.10 32.40 7.47
CA GLU A 87 -2.35 33.37 6.39
C GLU A 87 -1.39 33.23 5.21
N ASP A 88 -0.19 32.70 5.42
CA ASP A 88 0.83 32.52 4.36
C ASP A 88 0.61 31.24 3.52
N VAL A 89 -0.25 30.31 3.97
CA VAL A 89 -0.47 29.01 3.30
C VAL A 89 -1.00 29.17 1.88
N ASP A 90 -1.95 30.07 1.65
CA ASP A 90 -2.49 30.32 0.31
C ASP A 90 -1.46 31.02 -0.60
N GLU A 91 -0.62 31.91 -0.07
CA GLU A 91 0.47 32.53 -0.85
C GLU A 91 1.49 31.47 -1.30
N LEU A 92 1.95 30.61 -0.39
CA LEU A 92 2.87 29.52 -0.72
C LEU A 92 2.26 28.48 -1.67
N ALA A 93 1.01 28.10 -1.49
CA ALA A 93 0.32 27.18 -2.40
C ALA A 93 0.26 27.74 -3.84
N ASN A 94 0.08 29.06 -3.98
CA ASN A 94 0.10 29.72 -5.29
C ASN A 94 1.52 29.93 -5.84
N HIS A 95 2.57 29.76 -5.04
CA HIS A 95 3.95 29.98 -5.47
C HIS A 95 4.37 28.99 -6.58
N PRO A 96 5.03 29.45 -7.68
CA PRO A 96 5.35 28.61 -8.84
C PRO A 96 6.41 27.51 -8.57
N TRP A 97 7.14 27.61 -7.46
CA TRP A 97 8.16 26.64 -7.04
C TRP A 97 7.69 25.67 -5.95
N VAL A 98 6.53 25.89 -5.33
CA VAL A 98 5.93 24.94 -4.39
C VAL A 98 5.12 23.92 -5.18
N ASP A 99 5.34 22.63 -4.93
CA ASP A 99 4.58 21.54 -5.55
C ASP A 99 3.46 21.04 -4.63
N ALA A 100 3.70 20.96 -3.31
CA ALA A 100 2.68 20.61 -2.31
C ALA A 100 2.91 21.33 -0.97
N VAL A 101 1.83 21.55 -0.22
CA VAL A 101 1.83 21.99 1.18
C VAL A 101 0.97 20.99 1.97
N SER A 102 1.65 20.08 2.63
CA SER A 102 1.04 18.99 3.40
C SER A 102 1.07 19.34 4.90
N ILE A 103 0.16 18.81 5.70
CA ILE A 103 0.24 18.90 7.16
C ILE A 103 1.38 18.02 7.68
N ASP A 104 2.15 18.49 8.65
CA ASP A 104 3.10 17.65 9.39
C ASP A 104 2.32 16.78 10.37
N ALA A 105 1.71 15.72 9.84
CA ALA A 105 0.74 14.89 10.55
C ALA A 105 1.39 14.20 11.75
N THR A 106 0.60 14.01 12.82
CA THR A 106 1.02 13.13 13.92
C THR A 106 0.96 11.68 13.46
N VAL A 107 2.12 11.04 13.34
CA VAL A 107 2.21 9.58 13.19
C VAL A 107 2.02 8.91 14.54
N TYR A 108 1.45 7.70 14.52
CA TYR A 108 1.30 6.85 15.70
C TYR A 108 1.87 5.46 15.40
N ALA A 109 2.40 4.78 16.43
CA ALA A 109 2.59 3.34 16.40
C ALA A 109 1.25 2.67 16.02
N GLY A 110 1.25 1.73 15.06
CA GLY A 110 0.01 1.23 14.46
C GLY A 110 -0.98 0.64 15.48
N ALA A 111 -0.49 0.01 16.53
CA ALA A 111 -1.31 -0.53 17.63
C ALA A 111 -1.95 0.55 18.54
N ALA A 112 -1.47 1.80 18.53
CA ALA A 112 -1.85 2.83 19.50
C ALA A 112 -3.13 3.60 19.16
N GLN A 113 -3.44 3.76 17.87
CA GLN A 113 -4.42 4.77 17.42
C GLN A 113 -5.88 4.41 17.74
N ALA A 114 -6.18 3.12 17.92
CA ALA A 114 -7.48 2.63 18.39
C ALA A 114 -7.79 3.00 19.86
N ALA A 115 -6.81 3.45 20.65
CA ALA A 115 -7.09 3.95 22.01
C ALA A 115 -7.94 5.26 22.02
N LYS A 116 -7.99 6.01 20.90
CA LYS A 116 -8.81 7.22 20.76
C LYS A 116 -10.14 7.01 20.02
N GLY A 117 -10.30 5.91 19.30
CA GLY A 117 -11.53 5.58 18.57
C GLY A 117 -11.95 4.14 18.85
N LYS A 118 -13.18 3.92 19.32
CA LYS A 118 -13.72 2.64 19.87
C LYS A 118 -13.79 1.43 18.92
N GLY A 119 -12.89 1.29 17.95
CA GLY A 119 -12.65 0.01 17.28
C GLY A 119 -12.08 -1.00 18.29
N ARG A 120 -12.58 -2.24 18.27
CA ARG A 120 -12.08 -3.30 19.16
C ARG A 120 -10.81 -3.89 18.55
N LEU A 121 -9.64 -3.40 18.97
CA LEU A 121 -8.45 -4.25 18.94
C LEU A 121 -8.67 -5.44 19.88
N SER A 122 -8.02 -6.56 19.59
CA SER A 122 -7.90 -7.66 20.54
C SER A 122 -7.20 -7.20 21.83
N PRO A 123 -7.58 -7.75 22.99
CA PRO A 123 -7.04 -7.30 24.27
C PRO A 123 -5.55 -7.61 24.38
N MET A 124 -4.71 -6.57 24.41
CA MET A 124 -3.27 -6.68 24.64
C MET A 124 -2.98 -7.17 26.06
N ARG A 125 -1.98 -8.03 26.23
CA ARG A 125 -1.68 -8.69 27.52
C ARG A 125 -0.18 -8.80 27.77
N SER A 126 0.22 -8.77 29.04
CA SER A 126 1.57 -9.19 29.44
C SER A 126 1.60 -10.69 29.66
N VAL A 127 2.58 -11.38 29.10
CA VAL A 127 2.71 -12.85 29.17
C VAL A 127 3.96 -13.21 29.98
N ALA A 128 3.82 -14.15 30.91
CA ALA A 128 4.96 -14.79 31.55
C ALA A 128 5.33 -16.05 30.77
N VAL A 129 6.63 -16.30 30.56
CA VAL A 129 7.09 -17.54 29.92
C VAL A 129 6.64 -18.74 30.78
N PRO A 130 5.89 -19.71 30.23
CA PRO A 130 5.54 -20.92 30.98
C PRO A 130 6.81 -21.75 31.26
N PRO A 131 6.89 -22.45 32.41
CA PRO A 131 8.07 -23.25 32.77
C PRO A 131 8.18 -24.58 32.00
N TYR A 132 7.47 -24.71 30.89
CA TYR A 132 7.40 -25.86 30.01
C TYR A 132 7.21 -25.37 28.57
N GLU A 133 7.57 -26.22 27.61
CA GLU A 133 7.45 -25.92 26.19
C GLU A 133 5.99 -25.69 25.78
N LEU A 134 5.71 -24.57 25.09
CA LEU A 134 4.37 -24.27 24.57
C LEU A 134 3.85 -25.40 23.67
N ILE A 135 2.63 -25.85 23.97
CA ILE A 135 1.85 -26.80 23.16
C ILE A 135 1.36 -26.11 21.86
N THR A 136 1.24 -24.78 21.87
CA THR A 136 0.97 -23.98 20.67
C THR A 136 2.19 -23.93 19.74
N PRO A 137 1.97 -23.71 18.44
CA PRO A 137 3.02 -23.37 17.49
C PRO A 137 3.87 -22.18 17.95
N THR A 138 5.09 -22.11 17.43
CA THR A 138 5.84 -20.84 17.38
C THR A 138 5.55 -20.13 16.07
N LEU A 139 5.67 -18.79 16.09
CA LEU A 139 5.65 -17.93 14.91
C LEU A 139 6.51 -18.48 13.75
N ARG A 140 7.70 -19.01 14.06
CA ARG A 140 8.59 -19.64 13.07
C ARG A 140 7.90 -20.83 12.37
N GLN A 141 7.23 -21.70 13.11
CA GLN A 141 6.55 -22.87 12.56
C GLN A 141 5.30 -22.51 11.74
N GLU A 142 4.56 -21.46 12.13
CA GLU A 142 3.42 -20.94 11.34
C GLU A 142 3.86 -20.44 9.95
N LEU A 143 5.10 -19.96 9.83
CA LEU A 143 5.74 -19.53 8.58
C LEU A 143 6.43 -20.67 7.80
N GLY A 144 6.39 -21.91 8.32
CA GLY A 144 7.05 -23.08 7.74
C GLY A 144 8.53 -23.25 8.10
N LEU A 145 9.06 -22.45 9.02
CA LEU A 145 10.44 -22.52 9.48
C LEU A 145 10.57 -23.50 10.67
N PRO A 146 11.77 -24.05 10.95
CA PRO A 146 12.00 -24.80 12.17
C PRO A 146 11.74 -23.95 13.43
N ARG A 147 11.23 -24.59 14.49
CA ARG A 147 10.89 -23.97 15.79
C ARG A 147 12.02 -23.13 16.38
N GLN A 148 13.25 -23.58 16.20
CA GLN A 148 14.47 -22.85 16.52
C GLN A 148 15.35 -22.80 15.26
N SER A 149 15.94 -21.63 15.00
CA SER A 149 17.00 -21.49 14.00
C SER A 149 18.23 -22.36 14.33
N ASP A 150 18.82 -22.93 13.30
CA ASP A 150 20.14 -23.57 13.38
C ASP A 150 21.02 -23.14 12.19
N TRP A 151 22.27 -23.59 12.18
CA TRP A 151 23.24 -23.24 11.13
C TRP A 151 22.82 -23.70 9.72
N SER A 152 21.92 -24.69 9.60
CA SER A 152 21.50 -25.28 8.33
C SER A 152 20.38 -24.48 7.65
N THR A 153 19.70 -23.61 8.39
CA THR A 153 18.63 -22.75 7.89
C THR A 153 19.05 -21.28 7.81
N PRO A 154 18.43 -20.48 6.91
CA PRO A 154 18.50 -19.03 6.97
C PRO A 154 17.98 -18.50 8.32
N SER A 155 18.60 -17.43 8.77
CA SER A 155 18.32 -16.78 10.07
C SER A 155 18.49 -15.25 10.01
N GLY A 156 18.62 -14.68 8.82
CA GLY A 156 18.92 -13.26 8.58
C GLY A 156 20.40 -12.91 8.78
N ALA A 157 21.30 -13.89 8.72
CA ALA A 157 22.73 -13.68 8.96
C ALA A 157 23.32 -12.64 7.98
N GLY A 158 24.02 -11.64 8.55
CA GLY A 158 24.60 -10.53 7.79
C GLY A 158 23.62 -9.40 7.42
N ILE A 159 22.31 -9.65 7.47
CA ILE A 159 21.27 -8.68 7.09
C ILE A 159 21.08 -7.63 8.20
N GLY A 160 20.93 -6.37 7.79
CA GLY A 160 20.63 -5.24 8.68
C GLY A 160 19.21 -4.72 8.48
N VAL A 161 18.47 -4.59 9.58
CA VAL A 161 17.10 -4.05 9.62
C VAL A 161 17.08 -2.73 10.39
N ALA A 162 16.64 -1.67 9.74
CA ALA A 162 16.36 -0.39 10.39
C ALA A 162 14.93 -0.37 10.94
N ILE A 163 14.80 -0.08 12.24
CA ILE A 163 13.51 0.04 12.93
C ILE A 163 13.21 1.52 13.13
N ILE A 164 12.28 2.07 12.34
CA ILE A 164 11.81 3.45 12.47
C ILE A 164 10.54 3.43 13.33
N ASP A 165 10.71 3.55 14.65
CA ASP A 165 9.63 3.35 15.64
C ASP A 165 9.92 4.12 16.96
N SER A 166 9.47 3.64 18.13
CA SER A 166 9.72 4.24 19.45
C SER A 166 11.10 3.95 20.03
N GLY A 167 11.91 3.13 19.37
CA GLY A 167 13.24 2.72 19.80
C GLY A 167 13.33 1.20 19.98
N ILE A 168 14.43 0.73 20.58
CA ILE A 168 14.68 -0.69 20.86
C ILE A 168 15.38 -0.76 22.21
N ALA A 169 14.81 -1.46 23.18
CA ALA A 169 15.46 -1.70 24.45
C ALA A 169 16.54 -2.79 24.30
N PRO A 170 17.76 -2.60 24.84
CA PRO A 170 18.81 -3.61 24.78
C PRO A 170 18.54 -4.72 25.80
N THR A 171 17.82 -5.76 25.38
CA THR A 171 17.58 -7.00 26.13
C THR A 171 18.67 -8.04 25.83
N LYS A 172 18.71 -9.15 26.59
CA LYS A 172 19.59 -10.28 26.29
C LYS A 172 19.28 -10.87 24.92
N ASP A 173 18.01 -10.91 24.51
CA ASP A 173 17.62 -11.51 23.23
C ASP A 173 18.16 -10.74 22.02
N PHE A 174 18.57 -9.48 22.18
CA PHE A 174 19.25 -8.68 21.15
C PHE A 174 20.79 -8.65 21.28
N ASP A 175 21.41 -9.56 22.04
CA ASP A 175 22.83 -9.62 22.45
C ASP A 175 23.84 -8.95 21.48
N GLY A 176 24.12 -7.65 21.70
CA GLY A 176 25.05 -6.86 20.87
C GLY A 176 24.64 -6.59 19.41
N ARG A 177 23.50 -7.09 18.94
CA ARG A 177 23.03 -6.96 17.55
C ARG A 177 22.39 -5.60 17.23
N ILE A 178 22.10 -4.75 18.22
CA ILE A 178 21.74 -3.34 17.99
C ILE A 178 23.02 -2.55 17.67
N THR A 179 23.38 -2.51 16.40
CA THR A 179 24.69 -2.02 15.93
C THR A 179 24.81 -0.50 15.80
N ALA A 180 23.69 0.21 15.68
CA ALA A 180 23.64 1.66 15.74
C ALA A 180 22.27 2.14 16.24
N PHE A 181 22.22 3.31 16.87
CA PHE A 181 20.98 3.88 17.40
C PHE A 181 21.00 5.41 17.36
N TYR A 182 19.91 6.01 16.88
CA TYR A 182 19.74 7.46 16.71
C TYR A 182 18.34 7.90 17.18
N ASP A 183 18.27 9.04 17.85
CA ASP A 183 17.00 9.64 18.33
C ASP A 183 16.63 10.88 17.51
N PHE A 184 15.66 10.72 16.62
CA PHE A 184 15.09 11.76 15.77
C PHE A 184 14.11 12.66 16.52
N THR A 185 13.47 12.17 17.60
CA THR A 185 12.68 13.02 18.51
C THR A 185 13.53 14.11 19.20
N ARG A 186 14.86 13.99 19.11
CA ARG A 186 15.86 14.98 19.56
C ARG A 186 16.79 15.42 18.42
N GLY A 187 16.32 15.37 17.17
CA GLY A 187 16.99 15.93 16.01
C GLY A 187 17.89 14.97 15.21
N GLY A 188 18.00 13.70 15.59
CA GLY A 188 18.77 12.67 14.88
C GLY A 188 20.10 12.34 15.57
N ILE A 189 20.18 12.49 16.89
CA ILE A 189 21.43 12.35 17.64
C ILE A 189 21.79 10.88 17.89
N PRO A 190 23.07 10.46 17.72
CA PRO A 190 23.51 9.14 18.15
C PRO A 190 23.41 9.02 19.67
N THR A 191 22.85 7.91 20.16
CA THR A 191 22.69 7.66 21.61
C THR A 191 22.73 6.15 21.91
N ALA A 192 22.90 5.77 23.18
CA ALA A 192 22.69 4.39 23.60
C ALA A 192 21.24 3.95 23.29
N PRO A 193 20.99 2.67 22.93
CA PRO A 193 19.64 2.17 22.66
C PRO A 193 18.71 2.25 23.87
N TYR A 194 17.46 2.65 23.63
CA TYR A 194 16.35 2.58 24.58
C TYR A 194 15.00 2.58 23.87
N ASP A 195 13.94 2.27 24.61
CA ASP A 195 12.56 2.40 24.18
C ASP A 195 11.68 2.75 25.39
N ASP A 196 11.14 3.98 25.44
CA ASP A 196 10.31 4.49 26.53
C ASP A 196 8.80 4.29 26.29
N TYR A 197 8.40 3.90 25.08
CA TYR A 197 7.02 3.53 24.76
C TYR A 197 6.81 2.02 24.78
N GLY A 198 7.70 1.23 24.17
CA GLY A 198 7.73 -0.25 24.23
C GLY A 198 7.34 -0.99 22.95
N HIS A 199 6.86 -0.28 21.93
CA HIS A 199 6.36 -0.87 20.68
C HIS A 199 7.49 -1.28 19.73
N GLY A 200 8.49 -0.41 19.53
CA GLY A 200 9.64 -0.75 18.67
C GLY A 200 10.47 -1.93 19.19
N THR A 201 10.51 -2.14 20.51
CA THR A 201 11.09 -3.34 21.13
C THR A 201 10.31 -4.60 20.76
N HIS A 202 8.98 -4.55 20.76
CA HIS A 202 8.10 -5.67 20.38
C HIS A 202 8.25 -6.03 18.90
N VAL A 203 8.25 -5.01 18.04
CA VAL A 203 8.53 -5.12 16.59
C VAL A 203 9.91 -5.75 16.35
N ALA A 204 10.96 -5.27 17.00
CA ALA A 204 12.32 -5.84 16.87
C ALA A 204 12.39 -7.31 17.33
N GLY A 205 11.66 -7.67 18.39
CA GLY A 205 11.61 -9.05 18.87
C GLY A 205 10.94 -10.02 17.88
N LEU A 206 9.86 -9.61 17.21
CA LEU A 206 9.21 -10.42 16.19
C LEU A 206 10.12 -10.64 14.98
N ILE A 207 10.85 -9.58 14.58
CA ILE A 207 11.82 -9.65 13.49
C ILE A 207 12.95 -10.62 13.83
N GLY A 208 13.52 -10.52 15.03
CA GLY A 208 14.76 -11.24 15.33
C GLY A 208 15.17 -11.27 16.80
N SER A 209 14.24 -11.56 17.72
CA SER A 209 14.57 -11.98 19.09
C SER A 209 15.42 -13.25 19.06
N GLY A 210 16.51 -13.29 19.83
CA GLY A 210 17.35 -14.48 19.98
C GLY A 210 16.70 -15.61 20.79
N GLY A 211 15.62 -15.32 21.53
CA GLY A 211 14.82 -16.29 22.30
C GLY A 211 15.46 -16.81 23.60
N GLN A 212 16.63 -16.35 24.01
CA GLN A 212 17.33 -16.84 25.21
C GLN A 212 16.72 -16.39 26.54
N MET A 213 15.78 -15.43 26.54
CA MET A 213 14.94 -15.09 27.70
C MET A 213 13.64 -15.89 27.76
N SER A 214 13.29 -16.62 26.69
CA SER A 214 12.05 -17.42 26.56
C SER A 214 12.29 -18.93 26.35
N ASP A 215 13.54 -19.41 26.47
CA ASP A 215 13.92 -20.78 26.11
C ASP A 215 13.51 -21.14 24.66
N TYR A 216 13.79 -20.19 23.76
CA TYR A 216 13.47 -20.18 22.33
C TYR A 216 11.97 -20.17 21.96
N GLN A 217 11.05 -20.15 22.93
CA GLN A 217 9.60 -20.12 22.69
C GLN A 217 9.14 -18.88 21.92
N TYR A 218 9.78 -17.73 22.13
CA TYR A 218 9.49 -16.47 21.44
C TYR A 218 10.68 -16.00 20.58
N GLN A 219 11.40 -16.94 19.96
CA GLN A 219 12.45 -16.59 18.99
C GLN A 219 11.83 -15.91 17.76
N GLY A 220 12.45 -14.82 17.29
CA GLY A 220 12.01 -14.07 16.12
C GLY A 220 12.19 -14.85 14.81
N VAL A 221 11.63 -14.31 13.73
CA VAL A 221 11.69 -14.94 12.40
C VAL A 221 13.12 -15.04 11.88
N ALA A 222 13.93 -13.99 12.04
CA ALA A 222 15.32 -13.93 11.58
C ALA A 222 16.25 -13.53 12.76
N PRO A 223 16.64 -14.49 13.62
CA PRO A 223 17.29 -14.21 14.90
C PRO A 223 18.77 -13.76 14.81
N ASP A 224 19.41 -13.84 13.65
CA ASP A 224 20.81 -13.41 13.43
C ASP A 224 20.92 -12.03 12.73
N VAL A 225 19.80 -11.34 12.49
CA VAL A 225 19.84 -9.97 11.94
C VAL A 225 20.55 -8.99 12.87
N ARG A 226 21.13 -7.96 12.27
CA ARG A 226 21.58 -6.76 12.98
C ARG A 226 20.49 -5.70 12.94
N PHE A 227 20.31 -4.97 14.03
CA PHE A 227 19.36 -3.86 14.12
C PHE A 227 20.07 -2.50 14.04
N VAL A 228 19.37 -1.55 13.45
CA VAL A 228 19.65 -0.11 13.56
C VAL A 228 18.39 0.57 14.07
N GLY A 229 18.43 1.11 15.29
CA GLY A 229 17.28 1.80 15.88
C GLY A 229 17.22 3.27 15.46
N LEU A 230 16.10 3.70 14.91
CA LEU A 230 15.86 5.08 14.48
C LEU A 230 14.59 5.57 15.18
N LYS A 231 14.76 6.11 16.39
CA LYS A 231 13.63 6.51 17.25
C LYS A 231 12.97 7.78 16.73
N VAL A 232 11.70 7.69 16.35
CA VAL A 232 10.85 8.78 15.83
C VAL A 232 9.56 9.00 16.64
N LEU A 233 9.17 8.02 17.46
CA LEU A 233 8.00 8.15 18.35
C LEU A 233 8.43 8.48 19.78
N ASP A 234 7.67 9.33 20.46
CA ASP A 234 7.86 9.69 21.88
C ASP A 234 7.43 8.55 22.84
N LYS A 235 7.57 8.79 24.14
CA LYS A 235 7.11 7.86 25.20
C LYS A 235 5.62 7.49 25.16
N ASN A 236 4.78 8.22 24.42
CA ASN A 236 3.36 7.95 24.27
C ASN A 236 3.04 7.20 22.96
N GLY A 237 4.03 6.94 22.11
CA GLY A 237 3.87 6.28 20.82
C GLY A 237 3.43 7.21 19.70
N ALA A 238 3.71 8.52 19.82
CA ALA A 238 3.37 9.54 18.82
C ALA A 238 4.63 10.29 18.33
N GLY A 239 4.65 10.67 17.05
CA GLY A 239 5.75 11.43 16.42
C GLY A 239 5.24 12.36 15.34
N SER A 240 6.14 13.10 14.70
CA SER A 240 5.84 13.93 13.53
C SER A 240 6.17 13.19 12.23
N THR A 241 5.47 13.50 11.14
CA THR A 241 5.77 12.94 9.82
C THR A 241 7.15 13.41 9.34
N SER A 242 7.51 14.66 9.66
CA SER A 242 8.84 15.23 9.40
C SER A 242 9.98 14.45 10.07
N ASP A 243 9.83 13.99 11.33
CA ASP A 243 10.85 13.15 11.98
C ASP A 243 10.99 11.77 11.33
N VAL A 244 9.89 11.16 10.86
CA VAL A 244 9.92 9.89 10.10
C VAL A 244 10.66 10.08 8.77
N ILE A 245 10.33 11.12 8.01
CA ILE A 245 11.03 11.45 6.75
C ILE A 245 12.53 11.67 7.02
N LYS A 246 12.89 12.36 8.10
CA LYS A 246 14.29 12.59 8.47
C LYS A 246 15.04 11.31 8.83
N ALA A 247 14.39 10.39 9.53
CA ALA A 247 14.96 9.06 9.83
C ALA A 247 15.12 8.21 8.56
N LEU A 248 14.13 8.25 7.67
CA LEU A 248 14.14 7.53 6.40
C LEU A 248 15.22 8.09 5.46
N GLU A 249 15.33 9.40 5.32
CA GLU A 249 16.42 10.07 4.60
C GLU A 249 17.80 9.68 5.17
N TYR A 250 17.94 9.70 6.50
CA TYR A 250 19.20 9.33 7.13
C TYR A 250 19.63 7.92 6.79
N VAL A 251 18.72 6.93 6.88
CA VAL A 251 19.05 5.54 6.52
C VAL A 251 19.28 5.39 5.02
N THR A 252 18.48 6.01 4.15
CA THR A 252 18.68 6.00 2.69
C THR A 252 20.09 6.46 2.31
N VAL A 253 20.56 7.58 2.86
CA VAL A 253 21.92 8.10 2.57
C VAL A 253 23.03 7.26 3.22
N ASN A 254 22.75 6.54 4.32
CA ASN A 254 23.77 5.83 5.11
C ASN A 254 23.69 4.30 5.03
N HIS A 255 22.76 3.71 4.27
CA HIS A 255 22.43 2.29 4.40
C HIS A 255 23.64 1.37 4.16
N ALA A 256 24.50 1.66 3.18
CA ALA A 256 25.72 0.90 2.95
C ALA A 256 26.70 0.93 4.14
N ARG A 257 26.84 2.10 4.81
CA ARG A 257 27.69 2.27 6.01
C ARG A 257 27.09 1.59 7.24
N LEU A 258 25.76 1.66 7.38
CA LEU A 258 24.99 0.99 8.44
C LEU A 258 24.79 -0.50 8.15
N GLN A 259 25.12 -0.94 6.94
CA GLN A 259 24.87 -2.27 6.39
C GLN A 259 23.38 -2.66 6.51
N VAL A 260 22.47 -1.76 6.15
CA VAL A 260 21.01 -1.97 6.18
C VAL A 260 20.51 -2.32 4.79
N GLN A 261 19.61 -3.31 4.73
CA GLN A 261 18.87 -3.69 3.51
C GLN A 261 17.36 -3.50 3.68
N ILE A 262 16.85 -3.60 4.91
CA ILE A 262 15.41 -3.59 5.21
C ILE A 262 15.07 -2.41 6.11
N VAL A 263 13.98 -1.70 5.83
CA VAL A 263 13.43 -0.65 6.70
C VAL A 263 12.03 -1.06 7.12
N ASN A 264 11.79 -1.14 8.42
CA ASN A 264 10.46 -1.41 8.98
C ASN A 264 9.80 -0.09 9.43
N LEU A 265 8.61 0.17 8.90
CA LEU A 265 7.71 1.28 9.25
C LEU A 265 6.40 0.74 9.84
N SER A 266 6.44 0.43 11.13
CA SER A 266 5.29 -0.09 11.90
C SER A 266 4.36 1.01 12.46
N LEU A 267 4.32 2.14 11.76
CA LEU A 267 3.64 3.39 12.13
C LEU A 267 3.00 4.05 10.89
N GLY A 268 2.16 5.06 11.11
CA GLY A 268 1.62 5.86 10.02
C GLY A 268 0.56 6.87 10.43
N HIS A 269 -0.10 7.46 9.43
CA HIS A 269 -1.28 8.31 9.56
C HIS A 269 -2.28 8.03 8.42
N PRO A 270 -3.56 8.48 8.52
CA PRO A 270 -4.49 8.37 7.40
C PRO A 270 -3.99 9.13 6.16
N ILE A 271 -4.33 8.66 4.97
CA ILE A 271 -3.94 9.33 3.71
C ILE A 271 -4.70 10.65 3.58
N PHE A 272 -4.01 11.75 3.27
CA PHE A 272 -4.60 13.10 3.12
C PHE A 272 -4.52 13.68 1.70
N GLU A 273 -3.76 13.03 0.82
CA GLU A 273 -3.51 13.41 -0.57
C GLU A 273 -3.03 12.18 -1.38
N PRO A 274 -2.94 12.27 -2.73
CA PRO A 274 -2.40 11.19 -3.56
C PRO A 274 -0.96 10.79 -3.20
N ALA A 275 -0.62 9.52 -3.41
CA ALA A 275 0.72 8.96 -3.19
C ALA A 275 1.84 9.78 -3.88
N LYS A 276 1.54 10.41 -5.02
CA LYS A 276 2.47 11.25 -5.77
C LYS A 276 2.88 12.54 -5.05
N THR A 277 2.05 13.07 -4.15
CA THR A 277 2.31 14.34 -3.46
C THR A 277 2.57 14.17 -1.97
N ASP A 278 2.05 13.11 -1.34
CA ASP A 278 2.35 12.75 0.06
C ASP A 278 3.88 12.69 0.30
N PRO A 279 4.44 13.53 1.19
CA PRO A 279 5.89 13.64 1.36
C PRO A 279 6.52 12.42 2.04
N LEU A 280 5.75 11.67 2.83
CA LEU A 280 6.23 10.43 3.47
C LEU A 280 6.27 9.30 2.45
N VAL A 281 5.27 9.19 1.58
CA VAL A 281 5.28 8.25 0.45
C VAL A 281 6.44 8.57 -0.49
N GLN A 282 6.65 9.83 -0.86
CA GLN A 282 7.80 10.22 -1.68
C GLN A 282 9.14 9.81 -1.06
N ALA A 283 9.31 9.94 0.26
CA ALA A 283 10.52 9.49 0.94
C ALA A 283 10.69 7.96 0.90
N VAL A 284 9.61 7.18 0.94
CA VAL A 284 9.61 5.72 0.77
C VAL A 284 9.98 5.32 -0.67
N GLU A 285 9.40 5.97 -1.68
CA GLU A 285 9.76 5.73 -3.09
C GLU A 285 11.25 6.03 -3.36
N LYS A 286 11.81 7.08 -2.75
CA LYS A 286 13.25 7.36 -2.82
C LYS A 286 14.10 6.30 -2.12
N ALA A 287 13.70 5.83 -0.94
CA ALA A 287 14.41 4.76 -0.24
C ALA A 287 14.43 3.45 -1.06
N ALA A 288 13.30 3.07 -1.66
CA ALA A 288 13.20 1.90 -2.51
C ALA A 288 14.02 2.02 -3.81
N ALA A 289 14.10 3.22 -4.40
CA ALA A 289 14.94 3.48 -5.57
C ALA A 289 16.45 3.28 -5.29
N GLU A 290 16.92 3.59 -4.08
CA GLU A 290 18.29 3.31 -3.60
C GLU A 290 18.48 1.83 -3.16
N GLY A 291 17.48 0.98 -3.34
CA GLY A 291 17.55 -0.47 -3.09
C GLY A 291 17.24 -0.91 -1.66
N LEU A 292 16.70 -0.04 -0.81
CA LEU A 292 16.15 -0.46 0.49
C LEU A 292 14.80 -1.14 0.32
N ILE A 293 14.61 -2.29 0.96
CA ILE A 293 13.31 -2.95 1.04
C ILE A 293 12.51 -2.31 2.17
N VAL A 294 11.56 -1.44 1.81
CA VAL A 294 10.72 -0.74 2.79
C VAL A 294 9.46 -1.56 3.07
N VAL A 295 9.26 -1.96 4.32
CA VAL A 295 8.12 -2.74 4.79
C VAL A 295 7.21 -1.85 5.64
N THR A 296 5.93 -1.81 5.32
CA THR A 296 4.94 -0.92 5.97
C THR A 296 3.77 -1.70 6.55
N ALA A 297 3.26 -1.25 7.70
CA ALA A 297 2.00 -1.76 8.25
C ALA A 297 0.81 -1.16 7.50
N ALA A 298 -0.10 -2.00 6.98
CA ALA A 298 -1.25 -1.53 6.18
C ALA A 298 -2.17 -0.54 6.93
N GLY A 299 -2.20 -0.60 8.26
CA GLY A 299 -3.09 0.14 9.14
C GLY A 299 -4.05 -0.76 9.90
N ASN A 300 -4.75 -0.19 10.90
CA ASN A 300 -5.69 -0.93 11.76
C ASN A 300 -7.11 -0.34 11.67
N TYR A 301 -7.52 0.04 10.44
CA TYR A 301 -8.80 0.68 10.13
C TYR A 301 -9.77 -0.22 9.33
N GLY A 302 -9.55 -1.54 9.35
CA GLY A 302 -10.41 -2.53 8.69
C GLY A 302 -11.85 -2.61 9.22
N GLN A 303 -12.13 -2.02 10.38
CA GLN A 303 -13.48 -1.97 10.96
C GLN A 303 -13.91 -0.55 11.32
N ASN A 304 -15.19 -0.25 11.06
CA ASN A 304 -15.81 0.98 11.54
C ASN A 304 -16.19 0.89 13.03
N LYS A 305 -16.67 2.00 13.60
CA LYS A 305 -17.06 2.12 15.03
C LYS A 305 -18.17 1.16 15.50
N LYS A 306 -18.85 0.46 14.59
CA LYS A 306 -19.86 -0.57 14.88
C LYS A 306 -19.32 -2.01 14.75
N GLY A 307 -18.04 -2.18 14.40
CA GLY A 307 -17.43 -3.49 14.15
C GLY A 307 -17.76 -4.08 12.78
N ALA A 308 -18.38 -3.33 11.86
CA ALA A 308 -18.53 -3.80 10.48
C ALA A 308 -17.22 -3.57 9.71
N VAL A 309 -16.78 -4.60 8.99
CA VAL A 309 -15.59 -4.57 8.13
C VAL A 309 -15.78 -3.56 6.99
N GLY A 310 -14.71 -2.88 6.60
CA GLY A 310 -14.71 -1.86 5.56
C GLY A 310 -13.41 -1.83 4.75
N TYR A 311 -13.54 -1.26 3.56
CA TYR A 311 -12.47 -1.01 2.59
C TYR A 311 -11.92 0.41 2.74
N THR A 312 -10.89 0.74 1.93
CA THR A 312 -10.20 2.04 1.89
C THR A 312 -9.55 2.51 3.20
N GLY A 313 -9.17 1.56 4.06
CA GLY A 313 -8.53 1.82 5.36
C GLY A 313 -7.00 1.95 5.33
N ILE A 314 -6.35 1.81 4.18
CA ILE A 314 -4.88 1.86 4.05
C ILE A 314 -4.35 3.23 4.50
N ASN A 315 -3.27 3.21 5.30
CA ASN A 315 -2.59 4.41 5.81
C ASN A 315 -1.48 4.90 4.87
N SER A 316 -0.99 6.12 5.11
CA SER A 316 0.35 6.55 4.67
C SER A 316 1.40 6.07 5.68
N PRO A 317 2.55 5.51 5.24
CA PRO A 317 3.01 5.37 3.85
C PRO A 317 2.68 4.01 3.20
N ALA A 318 1.73 3.25 3.75
CA ALA A 318 1.33 1.94 3.22
C ALA A 318 0.65 1.99 1.83
N ASN A 319 0.29 3.18 1.34
CA ASN A 319 -0.12 3.44 -0.03
C ASN A 319 1.04 3.63 -1.02
N ALA A 320 2.31 3.65 -0.56
CA ALA A 320 3.47 3.67 -1.44
C ALA A 320 3.49 2.41 -2.35
N PRO A 321 3.52 2.55 -3.69
CA PRO A 321 3.57 1.40 -4.58
C PRO A 321 4.80 0.52 -4.40
N SER A 322 5.98 1.12 -4.19
CA SER A 322 7.26 0.40 -4.02
C SER A 322 7.41 -0.30 -2.67
N ALA A 323 6.67 0.13 -1.64
CA ALA A 323 6.68 -0.53 -0.35
C ALA A 323 6.08 -1.94 -0.41
N PHE A 324 6.58 -2.81 0.47
CA PHE A 324 5.90 -4.04 0.83
C PHE A 324 4.94 -3.77 2.01
N THR A 325 3.67 -3.63 1.68
CA THR A 325 2.57 -3.27 2.58
C THR A 325 1.91 -4.53 3.11
N VAL A 326 1.88 -4.68 4.44
CA VAL A 326 1.49 -5.94 5.08
C VAL A 326 0.24 -5.77 5.93
N GLY A 327 -0.80 -6.52 5.59
CA GLY A 327 -1.99 -6.68 6.44
C GLY A 327 -1.81 -7.80 7.46
N SER A 328 -2.73 -7.94 8.41
CA SER A 328 -2.65 -8.95 9.47
C SER A 328 -3.55 -10.13 9.17
N ALA A 329 -3.00 -11.34 9.28
CA ALA A 329 -3.74 -12.58 9.41
C ALA A 329 -3.99 -12.90 10.90
N MET A 330 -4.96 -13.79 11.14
CA MET A 330 -5.23 -14.47 12.40
C MET A 330 -5.01 -15.95 12.17
N THR A 331 -3.93 -16.50 12.73
CA THR A 331 -3.51 -17.91 12.58
C THR A 331 -4.18 -18.86 13.58
N ASN A 332 -5.03 -18.32 14.46
CA ASN A 332 -5.73 -19.01 15.56
C ASN A 332 -4.82 -19.91 16.43
N ASP A 333 -3.52 -19.61 16.52
CA ASP A 333 -2.49 -20.43 17.15
C ASP A 333 -2.39 -21.87 16.57
N THR A 334 -2.56 -22.05 15.25
CA THR A 334 -2.46 -23.34 14.56
C THR A 334 -1.43 -23.37 13.41
N LEU A 335 -1.01 -24.58 13.01
CA LEU A 335 -0.13 -24.80 11.83
C LEU A 335 -0.91 -25.01 10.53
N SER A 336 -2.23 -25.07 10.59
CA SER A 336 -3.12 -25.33 9.47
C SER A 336 -3.63 -24.00 8.94
N ARG A 337 -3.42 -23.70 7.66
CA ARG A 337 -3.91 -22.46 7.03
C ARG A 337 -5.42 -22.47 6.71
N ASP A 338 -6.12 -23.57 7.00
CA ASP A 338 -7.54 -23.78 6.65
C ASP A 338 -8.51 -22.87 7.43
N ASP A 339 -8.18 -22.48 8.66
CA ASP A 339 -9.00 -21.65 9.53
C ASP A 339 -8.51 -20.20 9.64
N ASP A 340 -7.41 -19.88 8.96
CA ASP A 340 -6.77 -18.57 8.98
C ASP A 340 -7.59 -17.54 8.22
N LYS A 341 -7.63 -16.31 8.77
CA LYS A 341 -8.45 -15.21 8.24
C LYS A 341 -7.71 -13.89 8.30
N VAL A 342 -7.99 -13.02 7.32
CA VAL A 342 -7.58 -11.61 7.40
C VAL A 342 -8.22 -10.99 8.64
N ALA A 343 -7.42 -10.43 9.53
CA ALA A 343 -7.87 -9.88 10.79
C ALA A 343 -8.90 -8.77 10.56
N ASP A 344 -9.94 -8.78 11.38
CA ASP A 344 -11.04 -7.82 11.37
C ASP A 344 -10.54 -6.36 11.32
N TYR A 345 -9.60 -6.01 12.20
CA TYR A 345 -9.02 -4.66 12.26
C TYR A 345 -8.06 -4.34 11.11
N SER A 346 -7.54 -5.33 10.36
CA SER A 346 -6.53 -5.10 9.33
C SER A 346 -7.09 -4.17 8.26
N SER A 347 -6.39 -3.07 7.98
CA SER A 347 -6.77 -2.18 6.89
C SER A 347 -6.79 -2.91 5.54
N ARG A 348 -7.76 -2.53 4.72
CA ARG A 348 -8.06 -3.11 3.40
C ARG A 348 -8.04 -2.03 2.34
N GLY A 349 -7.65 -2.37 1.12
CA GLY A 349 -7.60 -1.48 -0.03
C GLY A 349 -8.98 -1.09 -0.57
N PRO A 350 -9.05 -0.45 -1.75
CA PRO A 350 -7.90 0.16 -2.42
C PRO A 350 -7.40 1.39 -1.65
N THR A 351 -6.27 1.98 -2.05
CA THR A 351 -5.79 3.24 -1.47
C THR A 351 -6.74 4.40 -1.78
N TRP A 352 -7.05 5.26 -0.80
CA TRP A 352 -8.16 6.23 -0.87
C TRP A 352 -8.15 7.19 -2.08
N TYR A 353 -6.97 7.64 -2.54
CA TYR A 353 -6.85 8.60 -3.64
C TYR A 353 -6.45 7.94 -4.96
N ASP A 354 -5.49 7.03 -4.92
CA ASP A 354 -4.82 6.50 -6.12
C ASP A 354 -5.43 5.18 -6.64
N GLY A 355 -6.33 4.54 -5.90
CA GLY A 355 -6.99 3.29 -6.30
C GLY A 355 -6.12 2.02 -6.28
N PHE A 356 -4.86 2.08 -5.83
CA PHE A 356 -3.96 0.93 -5.80
C PHE A 356 -4.49 -0.22 -4.92
N ALA A 357 -4.33 -1.45 -5.40
CA ALA A 357 -4.58 -2.66 -4.62
C ALA A 357 -3.51 -2.82 -3.54
N LYS A 358 -3.96 -2.85 -2.29
CA LYS A 358 -3.17 -3.00 -1.07
C LYS A 358 -4.04 -3.72 -0.02
N PRO A 359 -3.47 -4.46 0.97
CA PRO A 359 -2.04 -4.74 1.15
C PRO A 359 -1.48 -5.62 0.01
N ASP A 360 -0.15 -5.74 -0.08
CA ASP A 360 0.49 -6.62 -1.07
C ASP A 360 0.41 -8.09 -0.62
N ALA A 361 0.46 -8.33 0.70
CA ALA A 361 0.24 -9.62 1.35
C ALA A 361 -0.26 -9.45 2.79
N VAL A 362 -0.64 -10.54 3.45
CA VAL A 362 -0.85 -10.58 4.91
C VAL A 362 0.17 -11.48 5.60
N ALA A 363 0.39 -11.27 6.89
CA ALA A 363 1.25 -12.11 7.72
C ALA A 363 0.65 -12.28 9.12
N PRO A 364 1.08 -13.29 9.90
CA PRO A 364 0.71 -13.40 11.31
C PRO A 364 0.90 -12.07 12.04
N GLY A 365 -0.15 -11.57 12.68
CA GLY A 365 -0.12 -10.27 13.38
C GLY A 365 -1.14 -10.14 14.50
N HIS A 366 -1.82 -11.23 14.85
CA HIS A 366 -2.82 -11.31 15.91
C HIS A 366 -2.26 -12.11 17.09
N HIS A 367 -2.43 -11.61 18.32
CA HIS A 367 -1.91 -12.21 19.57
C HIS A 367 -0.42 -12.61 19.55
N LEU A 368 0.44 -11.84 18.87
CA LEU A 368 1.87 -12.17 18.83
C LEU A 368 2.59 -11.71 20.10
N THR A 369 3.19 -12.67 20.81
CA THR A 369 4.02 -12.44 21.99
C THR A 369 5.48 -12.16 21.60
N SER A 370 6.06 -11.09 22.13
CA SER A 370 7.42 -10.64 21.78
C SER A 370 8.09 -9.84 22.91
N ASP A 371 9.37 -9.55 22.75
CA ASP A 371 10.21 -8.74 23.64
C ASP A 371 9.53 -7.43 24.05
N THR A 372 9.82 -6.95 25.27
CA THR A 372 9.33 -5.66 25.73
C THR A 372 10.26 -5.05 26.78
N ASN A 373 10.07 -3.76 27.05
CA ASN A 373 10.74 -3.07 28.14
C ASN A 373 9.79 -2.92 29.34
N LEU A 374 10.17 -3.51 30.49
CA LEU A 374 9.37 -3.54 31.73
C LEU A 374 9.10 -2.16 32.36
N VAL A 375 9.84 -1.11 31.95
CA VAL A 375 9.59 0.29 32.38
C VAL A 375 8.93 1.15 31.30
N SER A 376 8.56 0.56 30.15
CA SER A 376 7.93 1.29 29.05
C SER A 376 6.50 1.69 29.35
N THR A 377 6.03 2.75 28.68
CA THR A 377 4.68 3.29 28.88
C THR A 377 3.58 2.30 28.43
N LEU A 378 3.80 1.53 27.37
CA LEU A 378 2.86 0.51 26.90
C LEU A 378 2.74 -0.65 27.90
N PHE A 379 3.87 -1.21 28.33
CA PHE A 379 3.91 -2.29 29.33
C PHE A 379 3.29 -1.87 30.67
N THR A 380 3.67 -0.70 31.19
CA THR A 380 3.20 -0.24 32.50
C THR A 380 1.70 0.06 32.53
N LYS A 381 1.12 0.61 31.44
CA LYS A 381 -0.34 0.76 31.32
C LYS A 381 -1.04 -0.59 31.37
N LEU A 382 -0.65 -1.53 30.52
CA LEU A 382 -1.31 -2.83 30.37
C LEU A 382 -1.21 -3.69 31.65
N THR A 383 -0.05 -3.72 32.31
CA THR A 383 0.14 -4.47 33.56
C THR A 383 -0.62 -3.87 34.75
N ASN A 384 -0.73 -2.53 34.85
CA ASN A 384 -1.52 -1.88 35.89
C ASN A 384 -3.02 -2.16 35.73
N GLU A 385 -3.50 -2.32 34.50
CA GLU A 385 -4.89 -2.71 34.19
C GLU A 385 -5.16 -4.20 34.50
N HIS A 386 -4.16 -5.08 34.33
CA HIS A 386 -4.35 -6.54 34.40
C HIS A 386 -3.75 -7.25 35.64
N LYS A 387 -3.04 -6.55 36.54
CA LYS A 387 -2.45 -7.09 37.79
C LYS A 387 -1.53 -8.32 37.64
N SER A 388 -0.74 -8.39 36.56
CA SER A 388 0.16 -9.51 36.27
C SER A 388 1.46 -9.52 37.08
N GLU A 389 2.09 -10.70 37.24
CA GLU A 389 3.35 -10.86 37.96
C GLU A 389 4.58 -10.42 37.14
N LYS A 390 5.48 -9.67 37.79
CA LYS A 390 6.68 -9.07 37.17
C LYS A 390 7.87 -10.04 37.14
N ARG A 391 7.81 -11.10 36.33
CA ARG A 391 8.97 -11.98 36.04
C ARG A 391 9.02 -12.29 34.55
N ASN A 392 10.10 -11.84 33.90
CA ASN A 392 10.42 -12.05 32.47
C ASN A 392 9.22 -11.80 31.53
N SER A 393 8.54 -10.66 31.73
CA SER A 393 7.22 -10.43 31.16
C SER A 393 7.28 -9.94 29.72
N PHE A 394 7.14 -10.86 28.76
CA PHE A 394 6.91 -10.56 27.34
C PHE A 394 5.56 -9.83 27.16
N LEU A 395 5.33 -9.27 25.98
CA LEU A 395 4.09 -8.56 25.66
C LEU A 395 3.41 -9.17 24.42
N GLU A 396 2.10 -9.40 24.53
CA GLU A 396 1.22 -9.90 23.48
C GLU A 396 0.47 -8.71 22.86
N LEU A 397 0.68 -8.48 21.56
CA LEU A 397 0.06 -7.40 20.79
C LEU A 397 -0.64 -7.93 19.54
N SER A 398 -1.58 -7.14 19.03
CA SER A 398 -2.28 -7.40 17.77
C SER A 398 -2.26 -6.13 16.92
N GLY A 399 -1.95 -6.26 15.62
CA GLY A 399 -1.92 -5.14 14.69
C GLY A 399 -1.10 -5.43 13.44
N THR A 400 -1.35 -4.67 12.36
CA THR A 400 -0.54 -4.73 11.13
C THR A 400 0.94 -4.34 11.35
N SER A 401 1.27 -3.63 12.43
CA SER A 401 2.64 -3.44 12.91
C SER A 401 3.35 -4.76 13.21
N MET A 402 2.67 -5.71 13.85
CA MET A 402 3.21 -7.04 14.15
C MET A 402 3.39 -7.84 12.85
N ALA A 403 2.43 -7.78 11.94
CA ALA A 403 2.53 -8.44 10.63
C ALA A 403 3.68 -7.87 9.77
N ALA A 404 3.87 -6.55 9.75
CA ALA A 404 5.00 -5.90 9.07
C ALA A 404 6.35 -6.30 9.69
N ALA A 405 6.40 -6.48 11.02
CA ALA A 405 7.57 -7.01 11.71
C ALA A 405 7.89 -8.45 11.27
N VAL A 406 6.88 -9.33 11.26
CA VAL A 406 7.00 -10.71 10.76
C VAL A 406 7.53 -10.73 9.32
N ALA A 407 6.93 -9.94 8.43
CA ALA A 407 7.37 -9.83 7.04
C ALA A 407 8.83 -9.33 6.89
N SER A 408 9.25 -8.37 7.72
CA SER A 408 10.63 -7.87 7.71
C SER A 408 11.63 -8.97 8.12
N GLY A 409 11.24 -9.88 9.01
CA GLY A 409 12.03 -11.07 9.33
C GLY A 409 12.05 -12.09 8.20
N VAL A 410 10.89 -12.38 7.57
CA VAL A 410 10.84 -13.27 6.39
C VAL A 410 11.73 -12.76 5.25
N ILE A 411 11.74 -11.44 5.01
CA ILE A 411 12.63 -10.81 4.03
C ILE A 411 14.10 -11.01 4.40
N ALA A 412 14.47 -10.91 5.68
CA ALA A 412 15.85 -11.14 6.10
C ALA A 412 16.29 -12.60 5.86
N ASP A 413 15.42 -13.58 6.12
CA ASP A 413 15.70 -14.99 5.80
C ASP A 413 15.78 -15.23 4.28
N VAL A 414 14.95 -14.55 3.47
CA VAL A 414 15.01 -14.59 2.00
C VAL A 414 16.34 -14.03 1.46
N LEU A 415 16.84 -12.93 2.04
CA LEU A 415 18.12 -12.35 1.64
C LEU A 415 19.31 -13.21 2.11
N ASP A 416 19.26 -13.78 3.32
CA ASP A 416 20.26 -14.72 3.82
C ASP A 416 20.31 -16.00 2.95
N ALA A 417 19.15 -16.57 2.61
CA ALA A 417 19.05 -17.71 1.69
C ALA A 417 19.69 -17.44 0.32
N HIS A 418 19.39 -16.28 -0.29
CA HIS A 418 20.00 -15.84 -1.55
C HIS A 418 21.53 -15.75 -1.44
N ASN A 419 22.04 -15.12 -0.37
CA ASN A 419 23.47 -15.00 -0.13
C ASN A 419 24.15 -16.36 0.08
N ARG A 420 23.48 -17.31 0.76
CA ARG A 420 23.97 -18.68 0.99
C ARG A 420 24.00 -19.55 -0.26
N ALA A 421 23.12 -19.29 -1.24
CA ALA A 421 23.11 -20.02 -2.51
C ALA A 421 24.43 -19.82 -3.30
N GLY A 422 25.12 -18.69 -3.11
CA GLY A 422 26.52 -18.53 -3.50
C GLY A 422 26.80 -18.53 -5.00
N TYR A 423 25.80 -18.21 -5.84
CA TYR A 423 25.96 -18.17 -7.30
C TYR A 423 27.02 -17.16 -7.73
N TYR A 424 27.84 -17.56 -8.71
CA TYR A 424 28.99 -16.76 -9.14
C TYR A 424 28.56 -15.47 -9.85
N ASN A 425 29.07 -14.33 -9.39
CA ASN A 425 28.70 -12.98 -9.82
C ASN A 425 27.23 -12.56 -9.56
N ALA A 426 26.48 -13.31 -8.75
CA ALA A 426 25.12 -12.90 -8.37
C ALA A 426 25.14 -11.57 -7.60
N GLY A 427 24.30 -10.63 -8.03
CA GLY A 427 24.04 -9.39 -7.32
C GLY A 427 23.02 -9.58 -6.17
N PRO A 428 22.87 -8.57 -5.29
CA PRO A 428 21.79 -8.58 -4.31
C PRO A 428 20.42 -8.56 -5.01
N LEU A 429 19.41 -9.14 -4.35
CA LEU A 429 18.03 -8.95 -4.77
C LEU A 429 17.60 -7.49 -4.55
N THR A 430 16.79 -6.98 -5.48
CA THR A 430 16.18 -5.65 -5.40
C THR A 430 14.89 -5.71 -4.58
N PRO A 431 14.35 -4.55 -4.13
CA PRO A 431 13.02 -4.49 -3.51
C PRO A 431 11.93 -5.12 -4.39
N ASN A 432 11.98 -4.87 -5.70
CA ASN A 432 11.01 -5.40 -6.67
C ASN A 432 11.11 -6.94 -6.79
N ALA A 433 12.32 -7.51 -6.84
CA ALA A 433 12.51 -8.96 -6.88
C ALA A 433 12.01 -9.62 -5.59
N VAL A 434 12.36 -9.07 -4.42
CA VAL A 434 11.91 -9.56 -3.11
C VAL A 434 10.39 -9.54 -3.02
N LYS A 435 9.75 -8.43 -3.38
CA LYS A 435 8.30 -8.28 -3.38
C LYS A 435 7.61 -9.35 -4.24
N ALA A 436 8.08 -9.57 -5.46
CA ALA A 436 7.58 -10.63 -6.33
C ALA A 436 7.74 -12.03 -5.74
N ILE A 437 8.89 -12.36 -5.15
CA ILE A 437 9.16 -13.65 -4.50
C ILE A 437 8.18 -13.92 -3.35
N LEU A 438 7.93 -12.92 -2.52
CA LEU A 438 6.99 -13.03 -1.38
C LEU A 438 5.55 -13.23 -1.85
N GLU A 439 5.08 -12.37 -2.75
CA GLU A 439 3.70 -12.45 -3.26
C GLU A 439 3.45 -13.78 -3.98
N TYR A 440 4.35 -14.17 -4.88
CA TYR A 440 4.22 -15.39 -5.69
C TYR A 440 4.18 -16.68 -4.85
N SER A 441 4.96 -16.72 -3.76
CA SER A 441 5.02 -17.87 -2.86
C SER A 441 3.98 -17.85 -1.72
N SER A 442 3.25 -16.74 -1.54
CA SER A 442 2.23 -16.62 -0.49
C SER A 442 1.08 -17.61 -0.70
N ILE A 443 0.40 -18.01 0.37
CA ILE A 443 -0.69 -18.99 0.35
C ILE A 443 -2.03 -18.23 0.46
N PRO A 444 -2.94 -18.31 -0.53
CA PRO A 444 -4.22 -17.60 -0.46
C PRO A 444 -5.12 -18.11 0.68
N LEU A 445 -5.71 -17.20 1.45
CA LEU A 445 -6.68 -17.51 2.50
C LEU A 445 -8.05 -17.79 1.89
N ALA A 446 -8.77 -18.74 2.49
CA ALA A 446 -10.11 -19.11 2.05
C ALA A 446 -11.12 -17.96 2.25
N GLY A 447 -11.78 -17.53 1.16
CA GLY A 447 -12.84 -16.52 1.21
C GLY A 447 -12.38 -15.07 1.41
N ALA A 448 -11.09 -14.78 1.28
CA ALA A 448 -10.57 -13.41 1.27
C ALA A 448 -10.36 -12.88 -0.16
N ASP A 449 -10.62 -11.60 -0.38
CA ASP A 449 -10.42 -10.90 -1.66
C ASP A 449 -9.03 -10.23 -1.74
N TYR A 450 -8.58 -9.87 -2.95
CA TYR A 450 -7.26 -9.25 -3.16
C TYR A 450 -7.04 -7.92 -2.41
N LEU A 451 -8.09 -7.16 -2.09
CA LEU A 451 -7.98 -5.91 -1.31
C LEU A 451 -7.97 -6.16 0.20
N SER A 452 -8.30 -7.38 0.64
CA SER A 452 -8.15 -7.84 2.03
C SER A 452 -6.84 -8.58 2.28
N GLN A 453 -6.50 -9.57 1.43
CA GLN A 453 -5.34 -10.45 1.64
C GLN A 453 -4.09 -10.10 0.83
N GLY A 454 -4.20 -9.25 -0.19
CA GLY A 454 -3.15 -9.13 -1.21
C GLY A 454 -2.97 -10.43 -1.98
N ALA A 455 -1.74 -10.84 -2.25
CA ALA A 455 -1.41 -12.09 -2.93
C ALA A 455 -1.69 -13.35 -2.09
N GLY A 456 -1.80 -13.20 -0.75
CA GLY A 456 -2.03 -14.28 0.20
C GLY A 456 -1.34 -14.03 1.54
N GLU A 457 -1.30 -15.05 2.38
CA GLU A 457 -0.50 -15.03 3.60
C GLU A 457 0.93 -15.49 3.36
N LEU A 458 1.89 -14.80 3.98
CA LEU A 458 3.31 -15.10 3.86
C LEU A 458 3.66 -16.56 4.22
N ASN A 459 4.60 -17.08 3.42
CA ASN A 459 5.06 -18.46 3.42
C ASN A 459 6.59 -18.42 3.32
N ALA A 460 7.26 -18.32 4.48
CA ALA A 460 8.71 -18.11 4.51
C ALA A 460 9.47 -19.29 3.90
N ALA A 461 9.03 -20.52 4.18
CA ALA A 461 9.61 -21.72 3.56
C ALA A 461 9.52 -21.70 2.02
N GLY A 462 8.38 -21.26 1.46
CA GLY A 462 8.21 -21.13 0.02
C GLY A 462 9.10 -20.03 -0.59
N ALA A 463 9.13 -18.86 0.04
CA ALA A 463 9.98 -17.75 -0.39
C ALA A 463 11.48 -18.10 -0.34
N ILE A 464 11.92 -18.80 0.70
CA ILE A 464 13.28 -19.31 0.85
C ILE A 464 13.61 -20.36 -0.22
N ALA A 465 12.69 -21.28 -0.52
CA ALA A 465 12.89 -22.28 -1.56
C ALA A 465 13.02 -21.65 -2.96
N LEU A 466 12.17 -20.67 -3.26
CA LEU A 466 12.20 -19.93 -4.52
C LEU A 466 13.48 -19.09 -4.66
N THR A 467 13.81 -18.28 -3.65
CA THR A 467 14.99 -17.40 -3.70
C THR A 467 16.31 -18.17 -3.78
N SER A 468 16.42 -19.32 -3.10
CA SER A 468 17.63 -20.17 -3.15
C SER A 468 17.91 -20.72 -4.55
N ALA A 469 16.90 -20.79 -5.42
CA ALA A 469 17.05 -21.21 -6.81
C ALA A 469 17.42 -20.07 -7.76
N ILE A 470 17.23 -18.80 -7.38
CA ILE A 470 17.39 -17.63 -8.26
C ILE A 470 18.87 -17.22 -8.38
N ASP A 471 19.38 -17.20 -9.61
CA ASP A 471 20.69 -16.62 -9.93
C ASP A 471 20.55 -15.27 -10.64
N THR A 472 20.78 -14.19 -9.88
CA THR A 472 20.70 -12.80 -10.38
C THR A 472 21.83 -12.42 -11.34
N ALA A 473 22.84 -13.26 -11.55
CA ALA A 473 23.86 -13.06 -12.59
C ALA A 473 23.35 -13.40 -14.00
N GLU A 474 22.21 -14.10 -14.11
CA GLU A 474 21.62 -14.49 -15.38
C GLU A 474 21.16 -13.27 -16.20
N SER A 475 21.23 -13.36 -17.53
CA SER A 475 20.91 -12.22 -18.40
C SER A 475 19.42 -11.88 -18.39
N VAL A 476 19.10 -10.59 -18.47
CA VAL A 476 17.71 -10.11 -18.49
C VAL A 476 16.92 -10.71 -19.67
N GLY A 477 15.78 -11.34 -19.36
CA GLY A 477 14.91 -12.10 -20.25
C GLY A 477 15.04 -13.62 -20.09
N ASN A 478 16.19 -14.11 -19.60
CA ASN A 478 16.43 -15.54 -19.46
C ASN A 478 15.80 -16.13 -18.19
N TRP A 479 15.63 -17.45 -18.20
CA TRP A 479 15.24 -18.25 -17.05
C TRP A 479 16.37 -18.28 -16.01
N TRP A 480 16.10 -17.79 -14.79
CA TRP A 480 17.13 -17.62 -13.74
C TRP A 480 17.14 -18.69 -12.65
N LEU A 481 16.21 -19.66 -12.66
CA LEU A 481 16.24 -20.74 -11.68
C LEU A 481 17.31 -21.79 -12.03
N ARG A 482 18.24 -22.04 -11.11
CA ARG A 482 19.31 -23.03 -11.25
C ARG A 482 18.92 -24.43 -10.75
N MET A 483 17.80 -24.54 -10.05
CA MET A 483 17.22 -25.82 -9.59
C MET A 483 15.69 -25.78 -9.66
N GLY A 484 15.06 -26.96 -9.68
CA GLY A 484 13.61 -27.07 -9.72
C GLY A 484 12.98 -26.62 -8.40
N VAL A 485 11.99 -25.72 -8.50
CA VAL A 485 11.15 -25.25 -7.39
C VAL A 485 9.76 -25.86 -7.57
N TRP A 486 9.16 -26.33 -6.47
CA TRP A 486 7.79 -26.84 -6.46
C TRP A 486 6.89 -25.81 -5.78
N PRO A 487 5.82 -25.31 -6.43
CA PRO A 487 4.99 -24.23 -5.90
C PRO A 487 3.99 -24.74 -4.83
N HIS A 488 4.50 -25.44 -3.83
CA HIS A 488 3.73 -25.87 -2.67
C HIS A 488 4.60 -25.93 -1.40
N THR A 489 4.00 -25.71 -0.24
CA THR A 489 4.65 -25.85 1.08
C THR A 489 3.89 -26.84 1.94
N ALA A 490 4.62 -27.70 2.65
CA ALA A 490 4.03 -28.58 3.67
C ALA A 490 3.96 -27.87 5.03
N LEU A 491 2.76 -27.61 5.54
CA LEU A 491 2.50 -26.95 6.84
C LEU A 491 1.47 -27.78 7.62
N GLY A 492 1.67 -27.97 8.93
CA GLY A 492 0.69 -28.65 9.79
C GLY A 492 0.33 -30.09 9.38
N GLY A 493 1.15 -30.76 8.57
CA GLY A 493 0.85 -32.09 8.02
C GLY A 493 -0.01 -32.08 6.75
N LYS A 494 -0.32 -30.91 6.19
CA LYS A 494 -1.01 -30.70 4.91
C LYS A 494 -0.04 -30.06 3.89
N VAL A 495 -0.42 -30.10 2.61
CA VAL A 495 0.32 -29.45 1.52
C VAL A 495 -0.56 -28.34 0.96
N TYR A 496 -0.02 -27.11 0.95
CA TYR A 496 -0.68 -25.92 0.43
C TYR A 496 0.00 -25.48 -0.85
N ALA A 497 -0.77 -25.29 -1.92
CA ALA A 497 -0.28 -24.64 -3.14
C ALA A 497 0.03 -23.16 -2.87
N TRP A 498 1.02 -22.62 -3.57
CA TRP A 498 1.28 -21.18 -3.58
C TRP A 498 0.23 -20.46 -4.43
N GLY A 499 0.11 -19.14 -4.27
CA GLY A 499 -0.80 -18.32 -5.07
C GLY A 499 -0.34 -18.14 -6.52
N GLU A 500 0.96 -18.30 -6.79
CA GLU A 500 1.61 -18.14 -8.11
C GLU A 500 1.22 -16.83 -8.81
N GLN A 501 1.08 -15.77 -8.00
CA GLN A 501 0.50 -14.49 -8.40
C GLN A 501 1.22 -13.28 -7.79
N VAL A 502 1.25 -12.17 -8.52
CA VAL A 502 1.80 -10.88 -8.08
C VAL A 502 0.80 -9.77 -8.40
N ILE A 503 0.57 -8.88 -7.44
CA ILE A 503 -0.27 -7.69 -7.55
C ILE A 503 0.61 -6.49 -7.92
N TRP A 504 0.35 -5.93 -9.08
CA TRP A 504 1.05 -4.76 -9.59
C TRP A 504 0.04 -3.66 -9.91
N GLY A 505 -0.13 -2.75 -8.95
CA GLY A 505 -1.02 -1.60 -9.07
C GLY A 505 -2.48 -1.99 -8.94
N ASP A 506 -3.16 -2.13 -10.07
CA ASP A 506 -4.57 -2.53 -10.22
C ASP A 506 -4.74 -3.95 -10.82
N THR A 507 -3.62 -4.59 -11.19
CA THR A 507 -3.60 -5.80 -12.03
C THR A 507 -2.97 -6.99 -11.29
N VAL A 508 -3.59 -8.17 -11.40
CA VAL A 508 -3.04 -9.44 -10.91
C VAL A 508 -2.40 -10.23 -12.05
N TYR A 509 -1.11 -10.54 -11.90
CA TYR A 509 -0.31 -11.30 -12.87
C TYR A 509 -0.04 -12.71 -12.35
N THR A 510 -0.18 -13.71 -13.22
CA THR A 510 0.06 -15.15 -12.92
C THR A 510 0.90 -15.81 -14.01
N GLY A 511 1.53 -16.95 -13.70
CA GLY A 511 2.33 -17.72 -14.68
C GLY A 511 3.76 -17.95 -14.22
N ASP A 512 4.70 -18.13 -15.16
CA ASP A 512 6.10 -18.46 -14.88
C ASP A 512 7.05 -17.24 -14.88
N PHE A 513 6.51 -16.02 -15.00
CA PHE A 513 7.29 -14.79 -15.09
C PHE A 513 8.28 -14.53 -13.94
N VAL A 514 8.00 -15.03 -12.72
CA VAL A 514 8.91 -14.94 -11.56
C VAL A 514 10.12 -15.89 -11.69
N TYR A 515 10.10 -16.83 -12.63
CA TYR A 515 11.23 -17.72 -12.95
C TYR A 515 12.16 -17.14 -14.04
N HIS A 516 11.89 -15.92 -14.51
CA HIS A 516 12.72 -15.17 -15.44
C HIS A 516 13.34 -13.92 -14.79
N ASN A 517 14.58 -13.58 -15.16
CA ASN A 517 15.18 -12.30 -14.78
C ASN A 517 14.59 -11.17 -15.64
N LEU A 518 13.52 -10.52 -15.20
CA LEU A 518 12.83 -9.48 -15.96
C LEU A 518 13.31 -8.07 -15.58
N LYS A 519 13.28 -7.14 -16.54
CA LYS A 519 13.63 -5.71 -16.30
C LYS A 519 12.88 -5.09 -15.12
N THR A 520 11.67 -5.58 -14.89
CA THR A 520 10.70 -5.21 -13.87
C THR A 520 11.20 -5.45 -12.45
N TRP A 521 12.14 -6.38 -12.29
CA TRP A 521 12.89 -6.62 -11.06
C TRP A 521 14.05 -5.64 -10.87
N GLY A 522 14.33 -4.75 -11.82
CA GLY A 522 15.41 -3.77 -11.71
C GLY A 522 15.11 -2.62 -10.74
N LEU A 523 16.15 -2.00 -10.21
CA LEU A 523 16.03 -0.69 -9.54
C LEU A 523 15.62 0.39 -10.56
N GLY A 524 14.92 1.43 -10.07
CA GLY A 524 14.40 2.51 -10.93
C GLY A 524 13.17 2.13 -11.75
N VAL A 525 12.60 0.93 -11.56
CA VAL A 525 11.25 0.60 -12.01
C VAL A 525 10.25 0.95 -10.92
N GLU A 526 9.36 1.90 -11.20
CA GLU A 526 8.23 2.24 -10.34
C GLU A 526 7.26 1.04 -10.28
N TRP A 527 7.07 0.47 -9.09
CA TRP A 527 6.08 -0.58 -8.89
C TRP A 527 4.67 -0.02 -9.06
N GLY A 528 3.73 -0.81 -9.55
CA GLY A 528 2.30 -0.48 -9.58
C GLY A 528 1.85 0.66 -10.51
N THR A 529 2.76 1.38 -11.18
CA THR A 529 2.36 2.37 -12.19
C THR A 529 2.23 1.73 -13.57
N ARG A 530 1.22 2.15 -14.35
CA ARG A 530 1.21 1.95 -15.80
C ARG A 530 2.23 2.92 -16.41
N LEU A 531 3.31 2.41 -16.99
CA LEU A 531 4.34 3.19 -17.69
C LEU A 531 3.74 3.96 -18.88
N ILE A 532 3.29 5.20 -18.63
CA ILE A 532 2.82 6.14 -19.65
C ILE A 532 3.72 7.37 -19.62
N GLY A 533 4.71 7.39 -20.50
CA GLY A 533 5.45 8.60 -20.86
C GLY A 533 6.63 8.98 -19.95
N SER A 534 7.71 8.19 -20.01
CA SER A 534 9.06 8.77 -19.93
C SER A 534 9.67 8.81 -21.33
N THR A 535 10.53 9.79 -21.63
CA THR A 535 11.09 10.04 -22.96
C THR A 535 12.19 9.06 -23.39
N ALA A 536 12.22 7.86 -22.80
CA ALA A 536 13.00 6.73 -23.29
C ALA A 536 12.36 6.18 -24.58
N THR A 537 12.97 6.50 -25.72
CA THR A 537 12.43 6.19 -27.04
C THR A 537 12.27 4.70 -27.33
N LEU A 538 11.02 4.33 -27.63
CA LEU A 538 10.53 3.21 -28.45
C LEU A 538 10.72 1.74 -28.00
N ALA A 539 9.57 1.05 -28.06
CA ALA A 539 9.40 -0.33 -28.50
C ALA A 539 9.87 -1.48 -27.57
N ALA A 540 9.26 -1.57 -26.39
CA ALA A 540 8.93 -2.88 -25.82
C ALA A 540 7.62 -2.82 -25.02
N LYS A 541 6.68 -3.74 -25.32
CA LYS A 541 5.72 -4.22 -24.30
C LYS A 541 6.54 -4.82 -23.16
N ILE A 542 6.18 -4.59 -21.90
CA ILE A 542 6.48 -5.43 -20.70
C ILE A 542 5.95 -4.62 -19.48
N PRO A 543 5.10 -5.24 -18.64
CA PRO A 543 5.54 -5.44 -17.25
C PRO A 543 6.09 -6.84 -17.03
N PHE A 544 5.63 -7.85 -17.76
CA PHE A 544 6.16 -9.23 -17.62
C PHE A 544 6.34 -9.99 -18.94
N GLY A 545 6.10 -9.34 -20.08
CA GLY A 545 6.33 -9.92 -21.41
C GLY A 545 5.32 -11.01 -21.76
N ALA A 546 5.75 -12.00 -22.55
CA ALA A 546 4.91 -13.13 -22.96
C ALA A 546 4.75 -14.22 -21.88
N HIS A 547 5.40 -14.06 -20.73
CA HIS A 547 5.50 -15.06 -19.65
C HIS A 547 4.46 -14.87 -18.53
N ALA A 548 3.86 -13.69 -18.43
CA ALA A 548 2.71 -13.50 -17.53
C ALA A 548 1.39 -13.57 -18.30
N GLN A 549 0.43 -14.20 -17.64
CA GLN A 549 -0.98 -14.11 -17.95
C GLN A 549 -1.60 -13.05 -17.01
N VAL A 550 -2.44 -12.20 -17.57
CA VAL A 550 -3.28 -11.29 -16.78
C VAL A 550 -4.56 -12.05 -16.44
N LYS A 551 -4.89 -12.18 -15.15
CA LYS A 551 -6.21 -12.70 -14.75
C LYS A 551 -7.29 -11.71 -15.21
N ALA A 552 -8.42 -12.20 -15.73
CA ALA A 552 -9.56 -11.37 -16.12
C ALA A 552 -10.16 -10.56 -14.96
N SER A 553 -9.79 -10.89 -13.72
CA SER A 553 -10.02 -10.09 -12.51
C SER A 553 -9.19 -8.78 -12.52
N ASN A 554 -9.56 -7.84 -13.40
CA ASN A 554 -9.18 -6.43 -13.22
C ASN A 554 -9.77 -5.94 -11.89
N ILE A 555 -8.96 -5.33 -11.02
CA ILE A 555 -9.46 -4.77 -9.75
C ILE A 555 -10.08 -3.40 -10.04
N VAL A 556 -11.29 -3.39 -10.61
CA VAL A 556 -12.01 -2.16 -10.96
C VAL A 556 -12.73 -1.62 -9.73
N TRP A 557 -12.26 -0.49 -9.19
CA TRP A 557 -12.97 0.23 -8.13
C TRP A 557 -12.89 1.75 -8.35
N GLY A 558 -14.05 2.37 -8.60
CA GLY A 558 -14.18 3.81 -8.82
C GLY A 558 -15.42 4.16 -9.66
N THR A 559 -15.75 5.45 -9.73
CA THR A 559 -16.79 5.96 -10.63
C THR A 559 -16.23 6.10 -12.06
N ASN A 560 -16.02 4.99 -12.74
CA ASN A 560 -15.65 5.00 -14.15
C ASN A 560 -16.87 5.38 -15.01
N ILE A 561 -17.02 6.68 -15.25
CA ILE A 561 -17.73 7.15 -16.44
C ILE A 561 -16.75 6.99 -17.61
N VAL A 562 -17.09 6.11 -18.54
CA VAL A 562 -16.28 5.87 -19.74
C VAL A 562 -16.66 6.94 -20.77
N TRP A 563 -15.72 7.83 -21.13
CA TRP A 563 -15.98 8.95 -22.03
C TRP A 563 -15.45 8.69 -23.44
N GLY A 564 -16.22 9.05 -24.46
CA GLY A 564 -15.84 9.01 -25.89
C GLY A 564 -16.20 7.71 -26.60
N THR A 565 -15.66 7.54 -27.82
CA THR A 565 -15.89 6.35 -28.66
C THR A 565 -15.16 5.13 -28.08
N ASN A 566 -15.90 4.18 -27.52
CA ASN A 566 -15.34 3.02 -26.82
C ASN A 566 -15.94 1.71 -27.35
N ILE A 567 -15.10 0.68 -27.47
CA ILE A 567 -15.54 -0.70 -27.68
C ILE A 567 -15.35 -1.43 -26.35
N VAL A 568 -16.45 -1.77 -25.69
CA VAL A 568 -16.43 -2.68 -24.55
C VAL A 568 -16.46 -4.10 -25.10
N TRP A 569 -15.44 -4.90 -24.80
CA TRP A 569 -15.29 -6.26 -25.28
C TRP A 569 -14.58 -7.11 -24.22
N SER A 570 -15.13 -8.30 -23.95
CA SER A 570 -14.51 -9.35 -23.14
C SER A 570 -14.08 -10.50 -24.07
N ASP A 571 -12.84 -10.97 -23.95
CA ASP A 571 -12.22 -11.86 -24.94
C ASP A 571 -12.27 -13.36 -24.61
N ARG A 572 -12.89 -13.76 -23.47
CA ARG A 572 -13.08 -15.18 -23.10
C ARG A 572 -14.39 -15.49 -22.36
N ILE A 573 -15.39 -15.88 -23.16
CA ILE A 573 -16.43 -16.89 -22.88
C ILE A 573 -16.96 -16.92 -21.42
N ILE A 574 -17.99 -16.12 -21.15
CA ILE A 574 -19.10 -16.60 -20.33
C ILE A 574 -20.10 -17.22 -21.30
N GLY A 575 -20.46 -18.46 -21.06
CA GLY A 575 -21.51 -19.17 -21.76
C GLY A 575 -22.00 -20.28 -20.83
N GLN A 576 -23.28 -20.24 -20.49
CA GLN A 576 -23.95 -20.99 -19.41
C GLN A 576 -23.83 -20.38 -18.00
N GLN A 577 -24.18 -19.11 -17.86
CA GLN A 577 -24.92 -18.64 -16.68
C GLN A 577 -25.92 -17.57 -17.12
N ASP A 578 -27.13 -17.63 -16.58
CA ASP A 578 -28.28 -16.83 -17.02
C ASP A 578 -28.35 -15.52 -16.19
N GLY A 579 -28.64 -14.38 -16.84
CA GLY A 579 -29.05 -13.13 -16.18
C GLY A 579 -27.98 -12.05 -15.94
N ASP A 580 -27.20 -11.64 -16.95
CA ASP A 580 -26.26 -10.51 -16.83
C ASP A 580 -26.89 -9.18 -17.37
N GLU A 581 -27.21 -8.24 -16.48
CA GLU A 581 -27.78 -6.92 -16.82
C GLU A 581 -26.72 -5.91 -17.33
N ASN A 582 -26.96 -5.25 -18.47
CA ASN A 582 -26.05 -4.24 -19.05
C ASN A 582 -26.67 -2.83 -19.10
N ILE A 583 -25.96 -1.83 -18.52
CA ILE A 583 -26.39 -0.41 -18.53
C ILE A 583 -25.32 0.47 -19.17
N VAL A 584 -25.69 1.17 -20.26
CA VAL A 584 -24.80 2.10 -21.00
C VAL A 584 -25.44 3.49 -21.12
N TRP A 585 -24.69 4.54 -20.77
CA TRP A 585 -25.15 5.92 -20.77
C TRP A 585 -24.15 6.87 -21.45
N GLY A 586 -24.59 7.55 -22.52
CA GLY A 586 -23.82 8.57 -23.24
C GLY A 586 -24.38 9.99 -23.06
N THR A 587 -23.48 10.98 -22.95
CA THR A 587 -23.81 12.42 -22.92
C THR A 587 -22.94 13.21 -23.89
N GLY A 588 -23.02 12.83 -25.16
CA GLY A 588 -22.34 13.44 -26.30
C GLY A 588 -22.90 12.88 -27.62
N ASP A 589 -22.22 13.19 -28.72
CA ASP A 589 -22.47 12.58 -30.04
C ASP A 589 -21.82 11.17 -30.07
N ASP A 590 -22.25 10.31 -29.15
CA ASP A 590 -21.67 9.00 -28.85
C ASP A 590 -22.44 7.89 -29.58
N GLU A 591 -21.73 7.00 -30.30
CA GLU A 591 -22.30 5.79 -30.89
C GLU A 591 -22.11 4.59 -29.95
N ASN A 592 -23.19 3.87 -29.62
CA ASN A 592 -23.17 2.76 -28.67
C ASN A 592 -23.50 1.43 -29.38
N ILE A 593 -22.73 0.39 -29.08
CA ILE A 593 -23.01 -0.98 -29.49
C ILE A 593 -23.05 -1.84 -28.24
N VAL A 594 -24.18 -2.50 -27.98
CA VAL A 594 -24.40 -3.40 -26.84
C VAL A 594 -24.85 -4.76 -27.35
N TRP A 595 -24.31 -5.83 -26.76
CA TRP A 595 -24.52 -7.21 -27.17
C TRP A 595 -24.68 -8.09 -25.93
N GLY A 596 -25.81 -8.79 -25.82
CA GLY A 596 -26.05 -9.85 -24.84
C GLY A 596 -26.17 -11.23 -25.49
N THR A 597 -25.87 -12.29 -24.75
CA THR A 597 -26.11 -13.69 -25.16
C THR A 597 -26.45 -14.52 -23.93
N LEU A 598 -27.69 -15.04 -23.88
CA LEU A 598 -28.46 -15.46 -22.69
C LEU A 598 -29.33 -14.31 -22.16
N ASP A 599 -30.10 -14.55 -21.08
CA ASP A 599 -31.24 -13.73 -20.63
C ASP A 599 -30.81 -12.37 -20.04
N ASP A 600 -30.24 -11.55 -20.91
CA ASP A 600 -29.53 -10.31 -20.59
C ASP A 600 -30.43 -9.11 -20.91
N GLU A 601 -30.81 -8.34 -19.90
CA GLU A 601 -31.51 -7.06 -20.07
C GLU A 601 -30.53 -5.95 -20.50
N ASN A 602 -30.83 -5.25 -21.60
CA ASN A 602 -29.97 -4.18 -22.12
C ASN A 602 -30.67 -2.81 -22.06
N ILE A 603 -30.11 -1.89 -21.27
CA ILE A 603 -30.60 -0.51 -21.16
C ILE A 603 -29.58 0.47 -21.77
N VAL A 604 -29.98 1.14 -22.86
CA VAL A 604 -29.14 2.11 -23.58
C VAL A 604 -29.79 3.49 -23.60
N TRP A 605 -29.07 4.49 -23.08
CA TRP A 605 -29.57 5.86 -22.92
C TRP A 605 -28.67 6.88 -23.63
N GLY A 606 -29.22 7.56 -24.66
CA GLY A 606 -28.54 8.60 -25.43
C GLY A 606 -29.23 9.96 -25.36
N THR A 607 -28.45 11.05 -25.23
CA THR A 607 -29.00 12.42 -25.07
C THR A 607 -28.70 13.40 -26.22
N VAL A 608 -27.70 13.14 -27.08
CA VAL A 608 -27.29 14.01 -28.22
C VAL A 608 -27.29 13.21 -29.55
N VAL A 609 -26.47 13.51 -30.57
CA VAL A 609 -26.64 12.95 -31.93
C VAL A 609 -25.72 11.74 -32.13
N GLY A 610 -26.21 10.55 -31.79
CA GLY A 610 -25.50 9.28 -31.95
C GLY A 610 -26.41 8.14 -32.43
N ASN A 611 -25.81 7.02 -32.83
CA ASN A 611 -26.53 5.82 -33.27
C ASN A 611 -26.41 4.74 -32.19
N ASN A 612 -27.51 4.04 -31.89
CA ASN A 612 -27.50 2.92 -30.95
C ASN A 612 -27.83 1.63 -31.69
N ILE A 613 -26.97 0.62 -31.51
CA ILE A 613 -27.19 -0.75 -32.00
C ILE A 613 -27.26 -1.66 -30.78
N VAL A 614 -28.40 -2.33 -30.60
CA VAL A 614 -28.61 -3.33 -29.54
C VAL A 614 -29.00 -4.64 -30.18
N TRP A 615 -28.33 -5.72 -29.77
CA TRP A 615 -28.57 -7.06 -30.28
C TRP A 615 -28.63 -8.05 -29.11
N GLY A 616 -29.79 -8.70 -28.97
CA GLY A 616 -30.00 -9.87 -28.12
C GLY A 616 -30.30 -11.13 -28.96
N THR A 617 -30.01 -12.30 -28.41
CA THR A 617 -30.28 -13.61 -29.05
C THR A 617 -30.83 -14.67 -28.07
N SER A 618 -31.37 -14.26 -26.92
CA SER A 618 -31.94 -15.18 -25.92
C SER A 618 -33.45 -15.07 -25.87
N ASP A 619 -34.10 -16.16 -25.48
CA ASP A 619 -35.55 -16.31 -25.57
C ASP A 619 -36.31 -15.33 -24.64
N ASP A 620 -35.75 -14.96 -23.48
CA ASP A 620 -36.43 -14.09 -22.48
C ASP A 620 -35.84 -12.66 -22.33
N GLY A 621 -35.03 -12.15 -23.29
CA GLY A 621 -34.32 -10.85 -23.14
C GLY A 621 -35.14 -9.59 -23.46
N GLU A 622 -35.18 -8.61 -22.54
CA GLU A 622 -35.76 -7.27 -22.78
C GLU A 622 -34.70 -6.24 -23.23
N ASN A 623 -35.00 -5.45 -24.28
CA ASN A 623 -34.15 -4.36 -24.74
C ASN A 623 -34.87 -3.00 -24.67
N ILE A 624 -34.30 -2.05 -23.93
CA ILE A 624 -34.85 -0.69 -23.77
C ILE A 624 -33.86 0.33 -24.33
N VAL A 625 -34.27 1.03 -25.41
CA VAL A 625 -33.48 2.09 -26.05
C VAL A 625 -34.22 3.43 -25.94
N TRP A 626 -33.57 4.41 -25.31
CA TRP A 626 -34.16 5.73 -25.07
C TRP A 626 -33.34 6.89 -25.65
N GLY A 627 -34.05 7.88 -26.22
CA GLY A 627 -33.41 8.95 -26.96
C GLY A 627 -34.15 10.29 -27.08
N THR A 628 -33.44 11.42 -26.91
CA THR A 628 -34.03 12.78 -27.00
C THR A 628 -33.66 13.61 -28.23
N SER A 629 -32.89 13.05 -29.16
CA SER A 629 -32.27 13.79 -30.27
C SER A 629 -32.52 13.07 -31.61
N ARG A 630 -31.88 13.49 -32.72
CA ARG A 630 -31.95 12.77 -34.01
C ARG A 630 -31.04 11.55 -33.93
N LEU A 631 -31.62 10.43 -33.51
CA LEU A 631 -30.93 9.17 -33.31
C LEU A 631 -31.51 8.16 -34.29
N ASP A 632 -30.65 7.37 -34.93
CA ASP A 632 -31.07 6.17 -35.63
C ASP A 632 -30.82 4.99 -34.68
N ASN A 633 -31.88 4.27 -34.33
CA ASN A 633 -31.82 3.12 -33.42
C ASN A 633 -32.10 1.84 -34.22
N ILE A 634 -31.19 0.88 -34.12
CA ILE A 634 -31.36 -0.47 -34.68
C ILE A 634 -31.42 -1.43 -33.51
N VAL A 635 -32.58 -2.07 -33.34
CA VAL A 635 -32.78 -3.14 -32.36
C VAL A 635 -33.07 -4.41 -33.13
N TRP A 636 -32.22 -5.42 -32.92
CA TRP A 636 -32.36 -6.74 -33.52
C TRP A 636 -32.59 -7.77 -32.43
N ASP A 637 -33.67 -8.52 -32.56
CA ASP A 637 -33.98 -9.67 -31.73
C ASP A 637 -34.27 -10.89 -32.63
N THR A 638 -33.99 -12.09 -32.12
CA THR A 638 -34.30 -13.37 -32.76
C THR A 638 -35.16 -14.29 -31.89
N SER A 639 -35.51 -13.87 -30.67
CA SER A 639 -36.46 -14.55 -29.80
C SER A 639 -37.88 -14.59 -30.38
N ASP A 640 -38.65 -15.59 -29.96
CA ASP A 640 -40.10 -15.68 -30.19
C ASP A 640 -40.93 -14.92 -29.12
N ASP A 641 -40.36 -14.60 -27.94
CA ASP A 641 -41.06 -14.00 -26.77
C ASP A 641 -40.48 -12.62 -26.31
N GLY A 642 -39.37 -12.13 -26.86
CA GLY A 642 -38.68 -10.90 -26.41
C GLY A 642 -39.43 -9.56 -26.63
N GLU A 643 -39.55 -8.75 -25.56
CA GLU A 643 -40.15 -7.41 -25.61
C GLU A 643 -39.08 -6.32 -25.89
N ASN A 644 -39.25 -5.57 -26.98
CA ASN A 644 -38.31 -4.55 -27.43
C ASN A 644 -38.97 -3.15 -27.42
N ILE A 645 -38.50 -2.25 -26.55
CA ILE A 645 -39.07 -0.91 -26.37
C ILE A 645 -38.10 0.15 -26.90
N VAL A 646 -38.52 0.84 -27.97
CA VAL A 646 -37.80 2.00 -28.55
C VAL A 646 -38.66 3.25 -28.40
N TRP A 647 -38.18 4.24 -27.65
CA TRP A 647 -38.91 5.50 -27.42
C TRP A 647 -38.03 6.74 -27.52
N GLY A 648 -38.58 7.83 -28.02
CA GLY A 648 -37.89 9.11 -28.07
C GLY A 648 -38.69 10.26 -28.68
N THR A 649 -38.15 11.48 -28.57
CA THR A 649 -38.95 12.72 -28.64
C THR A 649 -38.65 13.62 -29.85
N SER A 650 -37.92 13.13 -30.85
CA SER A 650 -37.42 13.89 -32.00
C SER A 650 -37.69 13.14 -33.34
N ARG A 651 -37.16 13.61 -34.47
CA ARG A 651 -37.18 12.85 -35.73
C ARG A 651 -36.20 11.68 -35.60
N LEU A 652 -36.75 10.47 -35.49
CA LEU A 652 -36.04 9.20 -35.35
C LEU A 652 -36.38 8.32 -36.55
N ASP A 653 -35.39 7.68 -37.14
CA ASP A 653 -35.59 6.54 -38.04
C ASP A 653 -35.25 5.27 -37.23
N ASN A 654 -36.27 4.58 -36.71
CA ASN A 654 -36.12 3.37 -35.90
C ASN A 654 -36.34 2.13 -36.77
N ILE A 655 -35.39 1.18 -36.73
CA ILE A 655 -35.55 -0.15 -37.34
C ILE A 655 -35.61 -1.19 -36.21
N VAL A 656 -36.78 -1.81 -36.07
CA VAL A 656 -37.00 -2.96 -35.19
C VAL A 656 -37.31 -4.15 -36.08
N TRP A 657 -36.52 -5.22 -35.95
CA TRP A 657 -36.71 -6.47 -36.69
C TRP A 657 -36.70 -7.64 -35.70
N GLY A 658 -37.70 -8.51 -35.81
CA GLY A 658 -37.82 -9.75 -35.03
C GLY A 658 -38.43 -10.87 -35.86
N THR A 659 -38.23 -12.11 -35.44
CA THR A 659 -38.73 -13.32 -36.13
C THR A 659 -40.09 -13.81 -35.64
N ALA A 660 -40.55 -13.35 -34.48
CA ALA A 660 -41.84 -13.69 -33.86
C ALA A 660 -43.07 -13.23 -34.67
N VAL A 661 -44.14 -14.02 -34.63
CA VAL A 661 -45.39 -13.76 -35.38
C VAL A 661 -46.34 -12.84 -34.59
N ALA A 662 -46.85 -11.79 -35.24
CA ALA A 662 -47.54 -10.66 -34.63
C ALA A 662 -48.75 -10.97 -33.71
N GLY A 663 -48.70 -10.44 -32.47
CA GLY A 663 -49.79 -10.47 -31.46
C GLY A 663 -50.51 -9.13 -31.18
N GLY A 664 -50.00 -8.00 -31.67
CA GLY A 664 -50.73 -6.73 -31.89
C GLY A 664 -51.25 -5.93 -30.68
N LYS A 665 -50.61 -4.78 -30.42
CA LYS A 665 -51.25 -3.44 -30.55
C LYS A 665 -50.25 -2.29 -30.28
N GLY A 666 -49.66 -1.75 -31.34
CA GLY A 666 -49.02 -0.44 -31.25
C GLY A 666 -50.06 0.69 -31.18
N GLN A 667 -49.93 1.60 -30.23
CA GLN A 667 -50.35 2.99 -30.38
C GLN A 667 -49.22 3.92 -29.90
N PRO A 668 -48.81 4.92 -30.69
CA PRO A 668 -47.81 5.88 -30.28
C PRO A 668 -48.44 6.96 -29.37
N PHE A 669 -47.68 7.39 -28.36
CA PHE A 669 -47.87 8.64 -27.61
C PHE A 669 -46.54 9.39 -27.49
#